data_AF-A0A928C2W3-F1
#
_entry.id   AF-A0A928C2W3-F1
#
_cell.length_a   1.000
_cell.length_b   1.000
_cell.length_c   1.000
_cell.angle_alpha   90.00
_cell.angle_beta   90.00
_cell.angle_gamma   90.00
#
_symmetry.space_group_name_H-M   'P 1'
#
loop_
_entity.id
_entity.type
_entity.pdbx_description
1 polymer ?
#
loop_
_entity_poly.entity_id
_entity_poly.type
_entity_poly.pdbx_seq_one_letter_code
_entity_poly.pdbx_strand_id
1 'polypeptide(L)'
;MYRIPDTLIADIEYNKSIIEKYKAGEITGGQFKSNRVPMGIYEQRQDGHYMLRIRCVGGLITPGQLRRVAEVGAQVRCSHIHITTRQELQIHDVDIDDATKALLSLQEVGLSTQGGGGNTIRNMLVNEQGGISSRQAFDPYPYAVGLTTRLIAEKDSWTMPRKLKIAFDINEEDANFSLVADLGLIPLVKGGKRGFKVLLGGSVASNPHKGWQVFSFLPEKDLFRAAKAAKNFFNLNGNRKNRYKARIRHIFYKNGEEETVRLYLDEYGKLVGDASLDFEPAVLPFEYKTPSFAPAVDESASFAAWKRRYVQKQSAGNGFCAVIPFLHGNASPEIFAEIADFLEPFGNDVIRFTPRQNMQLRNIPEEYLPNVYQFFRALGLALDAPVILNNLTSCTGADTCRLGICLPKGLVSGIRRQLEKSGLDFDQLPDIKININGCSNSCAQSAWSDLGFSGRIGRVGDHPYPAYTVWARTHGKTELAEALGYLAAKDIPQFVVDYLGHYLQVKDKYDGYDAFVRSEGADVIKQKISKYKDVPTFDEDKNYYFDWGADAVFSLNSHGQAECSAGLFDIIELDQATIKEKYAALQQRGADIEKLLHDIVFSASRMLLVTRGADPRTDDEVYNDFEKLFIDAGIVSDDFKVIVEKARHAEPLAAYREQVVALADKVNELYAGMDDSLQFKTAATANPQKTELTKDENKGGGADVKKDFRGVACPMNFVKTKIALAAMQSGQLLEIFLDDGQPINNVPGSVREEGHEVLSVDKVEDYWKVLIKKK
;
A
#
# COMPACT_ATOMS: atom_id res chain seq x y z
N MET A 1 -9.28 -19.61 12.99
CA MET A 1 -8.33 -18.60 12.47
C MET A 1 -7.88 -19.00 11.07
N TYR A 2 -7.18 -18.13 10.32
CA TYR A 2 -6.63 -18.52 9.02
C TYR A 2 -5.51 -19.54 9.22
N ARG A 3 -5.32 -20.43 8.25
CA ARG A 3 -4.23 -21.41 8.28
C ARG A 3 -3.00 -20.81 7.63
N ILE A 4 -1.89 -20.78 8.37
CA ILE A 4 -0.56 -20.43 7.84
C ILE A 4 -0.07 -21.51 6.86
N PRO A 5 0.65 -21.16 5.78
CA PRO A 5 1.24 -22.16 4.90
C PRO A 5 2.25 -23.04 5.64
N ASP A 6 2.28 -24.33 5.30
CA ASP A 6 3.25 -25.27 5.86
C ASP A 6 4.70 -24.91 5.47
N THR A 7 4.89 -24.06 4.44
CA THR A 7 6.20 -23.56 3.99
C THR A 7 6.79 -22.46 4.87
N LEU A 8 6.00 -21.86 5.78
CA LEU A 8 6.41 -20.65 6.50
C LEU A 8 7.71 -20.83 7.31
N ILE A 9 7.91 -22.00 7.94
CA ILE A 9 9.14 -22.28 8.70
C ILE A 9 10.36 -22.25 7.77
N ALA A 10 10.27 -22.90 6.61
CA ALA A 10 11.33 -22.89 5.61
C ALA A 10 11.59 -21.49 5.07
N ASP A 11 10.53 -20.69 4.86
CA ASP A 11 10.67 -19.29 4.44
C ASP A 11 11.37 -18.42 5.51
N ILE A 12 11.12 -18.68 6.80
CA ILE A 12 11.80 -18.01 7.92
C ILE A 12 13.29 -18.39 7.98
N GLU A 13 13.62 -19.68 7.85
CA GLU A 13 15.02 -20.14 7.84
C GLU A 13 15.77 -19.63 6.60
N TYR A 14 15.11 -19.59 5.44
CA TYR A 14 15.68 -18.95 4.26
C TYR A 14 15.96 -17.46 4.53
N ASN A 15 15.01 -16.73 5.12
CA ASN A 15 15.21 -15.32 5.46
C ASN A 15 16.37 -15.11 6.46
N LYS A 16 16.55 -16.02 7.42
CA LYS A 16 17.71 -16.04 8.32
C LYS A 16 19.02 -16.14 7.54
N SER A 17 19.11 -17.07 6.58
CA SER A 17 20.31 -17.19 5.73
C SER A 17 20.60 -15.90 4.95
N ILE A 18 19.56 -15.19 4.50
CA ILE A 18 19.68 -13.90 3.82
C ILE A 18 20.23 -12.82 4.76
N ILE A 19 19.79 -12.80 6.03
CA ILE A 19 20.32 -11.88 7.06
C ILE A 19 21.82 -12.16 7.28
N GLU A 20 22.20 -13.42 7.43
CA GLU A 20 23.61 -13.83 7.65
C GLU A 20 24.50 -13.41 6.47
N LYS A 21 24.05 -13.65 5.23
CA LYS A 21 24.74 -13.21 4.00
C LYS A 21 24.89 -11.69 3.93
N TYR A 22 23.86 -10.93 4.33
CA TYR A 22 23.93 -9.46 4.35
C TYR A 22 24.96 -8.96 5.36
N LYS A 23 24.97 -9.54 6.57
CA LYS A 23 25.94 -9.22 7.63
C LYS A 23 27.38 -9.59 7.24
N ALA A 24 27.56 -10.66 6.47
CA ALA A 24 28.85 -11.06 5.93
C ALA A 24 29.31 -10.19 4.74
N GLY A 25 28.47 -9.29 4.23
CA GLY A 25 28.76 -8.47 3.06
C GLY A 25 28.67 -9.21 1.72
N GLU A 26 28.07 -10.40 1.71
CA GLU A 26 27.91 -11.25 0.51
C GLU A 26 26.77 -10.78 -0.39
N ILE A 27 25.79 -10.06 0.17
CA ILE A 27 24.68 -9.47 -0.58
C ILE A 27 24.51 -7.98 -0.27
N THR A 28 23.99 -7.22 -1.22
CA THR A 28 23.79 -5.78 -1.07
C THR A 28 22.53 -5.46 -0.26
N GLY A 29 22.38 -4.20 0.18
CA GLY A 29 21.16 -3.72 0.83
C GLY A 29 19.90 -3.85 -0.05
N GLY A 30 20.03 -3.79 -1.39
CA GLY A 30 18.93 -4.01 -2.32
C GLY A 30 18.42 -5.46 -2.31
N GLN A 31 19.34 -6.43 -2.36
CA GLN A 31 19.02 -7.86 -2.22
C GLN A 31 18.43 -8.18 -0.86
N PHE A 32 19.02 -7.62 0.19
CA PHE A 32 18.54 -7.83 1.53
C PHE A 32 17.09 -7.34 1.68
N LYS A 33 16.82 -6.13 1.19
CA LYS A 33 15.49 -5.53 1.13
C LYS A 33 14.48 -6.36 0.32
N SER A 34 14.83 -6.83 -0.88
CA SER A 34 13.94 -7.60 -1.75
C SER A 34 13.42 -8.89 -1.09
N ASN A 35 14.23 -9.48 -0.21
CA ASN A 35 13.93 -10.72 0.49
C ASN A 35 13.23 -10.50 1.85
N ARG A 36 13.66 -9.52 2.65
CA ARG A 36 13.09 -9.31 4.01
C ARG A 36 11.72 -8.62 4.00
N VAL A 37 11.47 -7.74 3.02
CA VAL A 37 10.25 -6.94 2.99
C VAL A 37 8.99 -7.78 2.71
N PRO A 38 9.00 -8.79 1.81
CA PRO A 38 7.92 -9.78 1.72
C PRO A 38 7.66 -10.54 3.02
N MET A 39 8.69 -10.77 3.85
CA MET A 39 8.56 -11.36 5.20
C MET A 39 7.99 -10.37 6.24
N GLY A 40 7.62 -9.16 5.84
CA GLY A 40 7.04 -8.16 6.72
C GLY A 40 8.06 -7.39 7.56
N ILE A 41 9.35 -7.49 7.22
CA ILE A 41 10.45 -6.83 7.92
C ILE A 41 10.82 -5.53 7.19
N TYR A 42 10.54 -4.39 7.83
CA TYR A 42 10.66 -3.07 7.26
C TYR A 42 11.71 -2.24 7.96
N GLU A 43 12.71 -1.75 7.25
CA GLU A 43 13.64 -0.82 7.86
C GLU A 43 12.97 0.53 8.13
N GLN A 44 13.17 1.03 9.34
CA GLN A 44 12.67 2.31 9.80
C GLN A 44 13.61 3.43 9.40
N ARG A 45 13.26 4.66 9.76
CA ARG A 45 14.03 5.86 9.42
C ARG A 45 15.45 5.85 10.01
N GLN A 46 15.63 5.26 11.18
CA GLN A 46 16.93 4.95 11.73
C GLN A 46 17.47 3.67 11.08
N ASP A 47 18.65 3.75 10.48
CA ASP A 47 19.30 2.60 9.87
C ASP A 47 19.54 1.49 10.91
N GLY A 48 19.41 0.24 10.47
CA GLY A 48 19.57 -0.94 11.32
C GLY A 48 18.41 -1.22 12.30
N HIS A 49 17.35 -0.39 12.30
CA HIS A 49 16.14 -0.63 13.09
C HIS A 49 14.99 -1.05 12.17
N TYR A 50 14.25 -2.07 12.57
CA TYR A 50 13.21 -2.69 11.75
C TYR A 50 11.85 -2.74 12.45
N MET A 51 10.80 -2.74 11.64
CA MET A 51 9.44 -2.99 12.06
C MET A 51 8.97 -4.34 11.51
N LEU A 52 8.35 -5.15 12.36
CA LEU A 52 7.69 -6.39 11.99
C LEU A 52 6.19 -6.16 11.87
N ARG A 53 5.59 -6.45 10.71
CA ARG A 53 4.14 -6.32 10.51
C ARG A 53 3.44 -7.66 10.54
N ILE A 54 2.53 -7.83 11.49
CA ILE A 54 1.84 -9.09 11.78
C ILE A 54 0.44 -9.09 11.15
N ARG A 55 0.09 -10.15 10.43
CA ARG A 55 -1.21 -10.31 9.79
C ARG A 55 -2.28 -10.75 10.79
N CYS A 56 -3.31 -9.93 10.95
CA CYS A 56 -4.52 -10.22 11.73
C CYS A 56 -5.75 -10.09 10.82
N VAL A 57 -6.16 -11.18 10.17
CA VAL A 57 -7.28 -11.18 9.19
C VAL A 57 -8.53 -10.61 9.84
N GLY A 58 -9.14 -9.60 9.21
CA GLY A 58 -10.33 -8.91 9.72
C GLY A 58 -10.16 -8.29 11.12
N GLY A 59 -8.92 -8.08 11.56
CA GLY A 59 -8.60 -7.56 12.88
C GLY A 59 -8.70 -8.55 14.03
N LEU A 60 -9.04 -9.81 13.79
CA LEU A 60 -9.10 -10.81 14.87
C LEU A 60 -7.71 -11.12 15.39
N ILE A 61 -7.58 -11.11 16.70
CA ILE A 61 -6.50 -11.76 17.43
C ILE A 61 -7.10 -12.40 18.69
N THR A 62 -6.69 -13.61 19.05
CA THR A 62 -7.13 -14.20 20.32
C THR A 62 -6.34 -13.59 21.49
N PRO A 63 -6.84 -13.64 22.74
CA PRO A 63 -6.06 -13.21 23.90
C PRO A 63 -4.70 -13.91 23.98
N GLY A 64 -4.64 -15.24 23.78
CA GLY A 64 -3.38 -15.98 23.77
C GLY A 64 -2.41 -15.55 22.65
N GLN A 65 -2.91 -15.21 21.47
CA GLN A 65 -2.09 -14.63 20.41
C GLN A 65 -1.58 -13.23 20.76
N LEU A 66 -2.43 -12.38 21.32
CA LEU A 66 -2.04 -11.03 21.74
C LEU A 66 -0.95 -11.06 22.81
N ARG A 67 -1.08 -11.98 23.78
CA ARG A 67 -0.05 -12.27 24.78
C ARG A 67 1.28 -12.63 24.11
N ARG A 68 1.27 -13.53 23.13
CA ARG A 68 2.48 -13.90 22.40
C ARG A 68 3.10 -12.72 21.64
N VAL A 69 2.29 -11.84 21.05
CA VAL A 69 2.79 -10.61 20.41
C VAL A 69 3.46 -9.69 21.43
N ALA A 70 2.88 -9.55 22.62
CA ALA A 70 3.47 -8.79 23.72
C ALA A 70 4.78 -9.41 24.22
N GLU A 71 4.83 -10.73 24.42
CA GLU A 71 6.06 -11.46 24.78
C GLU A 71 7.17 -11.22 23.77
N VAL A 72 6.86 -11.31 22.47
CA VAL A 72 7.83 -11.02 21.39
C VAL A 72 8.27 -9.55 21.44
N GLY A 73 7.33 -8.61 21.62
CA GLY A 73 7.66 -7.19 21.76
C GLY A 73 8.64 -6.91 22.91
N ALA A 74 8.42 -7.53 24.07
CA ALA A 74 9.33 -7.43 25.21
C ALA A 74 10.69 -8.10 24.95
N GLN A 75 10.71 -9.26 24.28
CA GLN A 75 11.94 -9.98 23.93
C GLN A 75 12.86 -9.15 23.04
N VAL A 76 12.31 -8.47 22.04
CA VAL A 76 13.06 -7.62 21.10
C VAL A 76 13.21 -6.19 21.59
N ARG A 77 12.76 -5.88 22.81
CA ARG A 77 12.80 -4.55 23.44
C ARG A 77 12.21 -3.46 22.56
N CYS A 78 11.08 -3.76 21.94
CA CYS A 78 10.42 -2.82 21.05
C CYS A 78 10.02 -1.55 21.79
N SER A 79 9.98 -0.42 21.10
CA SER A 79 9.50 0.83 21.72
C SER A 79 7.99 0.82 21.96
N HIS A 80 7.24 0.18 21.06
CA HIS A 80 5.80 0.03 21.14
C HIS A 80 5.29 -1.03 20.15
N ILE A 81 4.06 -1.47 20.41
CA ILE A 81 3.23 -2.20 19.46
C ILE A 81 2.19 -1.24 18.90
N HIS A 82 1.99 -1.28 17.58
CA HIS A 82 1.12 -0.36 16.85
C HIS A 82 -0.04 -1.07 16.13
N ILE A 83 -1.27 -0.69 16.43
CA ILE A 83 -2.49 -1.10 15.72
C ILE A 83 -2.61 -0.29 14.42
N THR A 84 -2.74 -0.98 13.29
CA THR A 84 -2.72 -0.32 11.98
C THR A 84 -4.10 -0.01 11.40
N THR A 85 -4.15 0.90 10.42
CA THR A 85 -5.36 1.17 9.62
C THR A 85 -5.80 0.01 8.72
N ARG A 86 -5.04 -1.10 8.69
CA ARG A 86 -5.39 -2.35 8.03
C ARG A 86 -5.75 -3.47 9.02
N GLN A 87 -6.05 -3.11 10.27
CA GLN A 87 -6.40 -4.06 11.33
C GLN A 87 -5.29 -5.09 11.58
N GLU A 88 -4.04 -4.65 11.50
CA GLU A 88 -2.83 -5.45 11.76
C GLU A 88 -2.15 -4.95 13.04
N LEU A 89 -1.10 -5.65 13.49
CA LEU A 89 -0.15 -5.16 14.49
C LEU A 89 1.22 -4.91 13.85
N GLN A 90 1.97 -3.96 14.41
CA GLN A 90 3.37 -3.73 14.10
C GLN A 90 4.20 -3.71 15.39
N ILE A 91 5.33 -4.42 15.41
CA ILE A 91 6.34 -4.32 16.46
C ILE A 91 7.47 -3.43 15.92
N HIS A 92 7.76 -2.33 16.59
CA HIS A 92 8.72 -1.32 16.13
C HIS A 92 10.09 -1.44 16.82
N ASP A 93 11.15 -0.93 16.17
CA ASP A 93 12.51 -0.81 16.70
C ASP A 93 13.14 -2.17 17.06
N VAL A 94 12.93 -3.14 16.16
CA VAL A 94 13.47 -4.50 16.24
C VAL A 94 14.86 -4.54 15.60
N ASP A 95 15.85 -5.09 16.29
CA ASP A 95 17.14 -5.42 15.71
C ASP A 95 16.97 -6.57 14.70
N ILE A 96 17.73 -6.53 13.60
CA ILE A 96 17.65 -7.59 12.60
C ILE A 96 17.99 -8.97 13.16
N ASP A 97 18.89 -9.04 14.15
CA ASP A 97 19.33 -10.29 14.76
C ASP A 97 18.21 -10.98 15.56
N ASP A 98 17.26 -10.18 16.04
CA ASP A 98 16.11 -10.68 16.80
C ASP A 98 14.92 -11.06 15.90
N ALA A 99 14.92 -10.64 14.63
CA ALA A 99 13.79 -10.80 13.72
C ALA A 99 13.42 -12.27 13.50
N THR A 100 14.40 -13.15 13.23
CA THR A 100 14.12 -14.58 12.99
C THR A 100 13.47 -15.24 14.20
N LYS A 101 14.00 -14.99 15.41
CA LYS A 101 13.45 -15.54 16.65
C LYS A 101 12.02 -15.04 16.90
N ALA A 102 11.77 -13.75 16.68
CA ALA A 102 10.44 -13.17 16.76
C ALA A 102 9.45 -13.85 15.79
N LEU A 103 9.87 -14.08 14.54
CA LEU A 103 9.05 -14.71 13.51
C LEU A 103 8.68 -16.16 13.88
N LEU A 104 9.63 -16.96 14.37
CA LEU A 104 9.38 -18.33 14.83
C LEU A 104 8.41 -18.34 16.03
N SER A 105 8.62 -17.44 17.00
CA SER A 105 7.77 -17.32 18.19
C SER A 105 6.32 -16.96 17.86
N LEU A 106 6.10 -16.11 16.84
CA LEU A 106 4.77 -15.79 16.33
C LEU A 106 4.12 -16.97 15.59
N GLN A 107 4.92 -17.73 14.82
CA GLN A 107 4.47 -18.87 14.05
C GLN A 107 3.87 -19.97 14.94
N GLU A 108 4.44 -20.20 16.13
CA GLU A 108 3.95 -21.20 17.11
C GLU A 108 2.48 -20.99 17.50
N VAL A 109 1.99 -19.74 17.50
CA VAL A 109 0.59 -19.40 17.82
C VAL A 109 -0.26 -19.13 16.59
N GLY A 110 0.22 -19.52 15.40
CA GLY A 110 -0.49 -19.36 14.13
C GLY A 110 -0.52 -17.93 13.60
N LEU A 111 0.43 -17.07 14.02
CA LEU A 111 0.62 -15.73 13.46
C LEU A 111 1.76 -15.74 12.43
N SER A 112 1.68 -14.84 11.45
CA SER A 112 2.73 -14.66 10.44
C SER A 112 2.90 -13.18 10.09
N THR A 113 4.13 -12.78 9.82
CA THR A 113 4.48 -11.47 9.27
C THR A 113 4.57 -11.48 7.74
N GLN A 114 4.52 -12.67 7.12
CA GLN A 114 4.62 -12.82 5.67
C GLN A 114 3.47 -12.11 4.94
N GLY A 115 3.83 -11.30 3.96
CA GLY A 115 2.92 -10.41 3.24
C GLY A 115 2.51 -9.14 4.00
N GLY A 116 3.10 -8.87 5.17
CA GLY A 116 3.05 -7.55 5.80
C GLY A 116 3.65 -6.48 4.89
N GLY A 117 4.60 -6.87 4.04
CA GLY A 117 5.24 -6.01 3.06
C GLY A 117 5.36 -6.54 1.64
N GLY A 118 6.18 -5.87 0.84
CA GLY A 118 6.52 -6.30 -0.53
C GLY A 118 5.38 -6.17 -1.54
N ASN A 119 5.60 -6.80 -2.69
CA ASN A 119 4.58 -6.96 -3.73
C ASN A 119 3.80 -8.26 -3.51
N THR A 120 3.01 -8.26 -2.45
CA THR A 120 2.30 -9.45 -1.96
C THR A 120 0.82 -9.16 -1.76
N ILE A 121 0.05 -10.22 -1.48
CA ILE A 121 -1.31 -10.09 -0.94
C ILE A 121 -1.23 -9.63 0.52
N ARG A 122 -1.84 -8.48 0.82
CA ARG A 122 -1.87 -7.87 2.16
C ARG A 122 -2.94 -8.48 3.05
N ASN A 123 -2.92 -8.12 4.34
CA ASN A 123 -4.01 -8.45 5.26
C ASN A 123 -5.38 -8.04 4.69
N MET A 124 -6.39 -8.88 4.87
CA MET A 124 -7.76 -8.59 4.42
C MET A 124 -8.47 -7.77 5.47
N LEU A 125 -9.02 -6.63 5.05
CA LEU A 125 -9.88 -5.81 5.90
C LEU A 125 -11.27 -6.43 5.97
N VAL A 126 -11.87 -6.40 7.16
CA VAL A 126 -13.28 -6.76 7.36
C VAL A 126 -13.91 -5.68 8.22
N ASN A 127 -15.05 -5.17 7.78
CA ASN A 127 -15.86 -4.24 8.55
C ASN A 127 -16.08 -4.74 9.98
N GLU A 128 -15.72 -3.91 10.95
CA GLU A 128 -15.71 -4.22 12.37
C GLU A 128 -17.11 -4.45 12.97
N GLN A 129 -18.17 -4.27 12.17
CA GLN A 129 -19.54 -4.65 12.52
C GLN A 129 -19.93 -6.04 11.99
N GLY A 130 -19.07 -6.69 11.20
CA GLY A 130 -19.29 -8.05 10.70
C GLY A 130 -19.42 -9.08 11.83
N GLY A 131 -20.48 -9.87 11.78
CA GLY A 131 -20.86 -10.86 12.77
C GLY A 131 -21.75 -10.33 13.90
N ILE A 132 -21.83 -9.01 14.09
CA ILE A 132 -22.50 -8.41 15.26
C ILE A 132 -23.63 -7.42 14.93
N SER A 133 -23.74 -7.00 13.67
CA SER A 133 -24.75 -6.04 13.22
C SER A 133 -25.95 -6.74 12.58
N SER A 134 -27.16 -6.23 12.83
CA SER A 134 -28.39 -6.67 12.16
C SER A 134 -28.50 -6.15 10.72
N ARG A 135 -27.70 -5.13 10.35
CA ARG A 135 -27.69 -4.56 9.00
C ARG A 135 -26.85 -5.37 8.01
N GLN A 136 -26.12 -6.39 8.46
CA GLN A 136 -25.30 -7.22 7.58
C GLN A 136 -26.16 -8.14 6.71
N ALA A 137 -25.77 -8.37 5.46
CA ALA A 137 -26.42 -9.38 4.63
C ALA A 137 -26.13 -10.81 5.16
N PHE A 138 -24.87 -11.05 5.52
CA PHE A 138 -24.36 -12.19 6.27
C PHE A 138 -22.98 -11.84 6.83
N ASP A 139 -22.43 -12.64 7.75
CA ASP A 139 -21.10 -12.37 8.32
C ASP A 139 -19.99 -12.60 7.27
N PRO A 140 -19.23 -11.55 6.87
CA PRO A 140 -18.13 -11.69 5.92
C PRO A 140 -16.86 -12.33 6.52
N TYR A 141 -16.72 -12.41 7.84
CA TYR A 141 -15.47 -12.83 8.48
C TYR A 141 -15.04 -14.27 8.14
N PRO A 142 -15.93 -15.29 8.15
CA PRO A 142 -15.62 -16.65 7.65
C PRO A 142 -15.05 -16.69 6.23
N TYR A 143 -15.53 -15.81 5.36
CA TYR A 143 -15.07 -15.72 3.96
C TYR A 143 -13.68 -15.11 3.89
N ALA A 144 -13.39 -14.06 4.66
CA ALA A 144 -12.06 -13.47 4.71
C ALA A 144 -11.00 -14.45 5.24
N VAL A 145 -11.35 -15.27 6.24
CA VAL A 145 -10.46 -16.31 6.80
C VAL A 145 -10.18 -17.41 5.77
N GLY A 146 -11.22 -17.96 5.15
CA GLY A 146 -11.07 -18.99 4.12
C GLY A 146 -10.31 -18.48 2.90
N LEU A 147 -10.63 -17.28 2.43
CA LEU A 147 -9.98 -16.66 1.29
C LEU A 147 -8.51 -16.35 1.57
N THR A 148 -8.18 -15.88 2.77
CA THR A 148 -6.78 -15.68 3.18
C THR A 148 -6.02 -16.99 3.12
N THR A 149 -6.56 -18.05 3.76
CA THR A 149 -5.95 -19.39 3.80
C THR A 149 -5.62 -19.91 2.41
N ARG A 150 -6.56 -19.82 1.47
CA ARG A 150 -6.38 -20.32 0.10
C ARG A 150 -5.37 -19.47 -0.68
N LEU A 151 -5.42 -18.14 -0.56
CA LEU A 151 -4.56 -17.25 -1.35
C LEU A 151 -3.10 -17.28 -0.90
N ILE A 152 -2.82 -17.26 0.40
CA ILE A 152 -1.43 -17.26 0.89
C ILE A 152 -0.71 -18.60 0.67
N ALA A 153 -1.46 -19.67 0.39
CA ALA A 153 -0.88 -20.96 -0.01
C ALA A 153 -0.37 -20.97 -1.47
N GLU A 154 -0.74 -19.97 -2.28
CA GLU A 154 -0.33 -19.90 -3.68
C GLU A 154 1.00 -19.16 -3.82
N LYS A 155 1.99 -19.77 -4.48
CA LYS A 155 3.36 -19.24 -4.57
C LYS A 155 3.46 -17.84 -5.18
N ASP A 156 2.67 -17.58 -6.22
CA ASP A 156 2.64 -16.29 -6.94
C ASP A 156 1.98 -15.15 -6.12
N SER A 157 1.36 -15.45 -4.97
CA SER A 157 0.85 -14.43 -4.04
C SER A 157 1.95 -13.59 -3.39
N TRP A 158 3.20 -14.01 -3.51
CA TRP A 158 4.38 -13.37 -2.91
C TRP A 158 5.19 -12.50 -3.89
N THR A 159 4.89 -12.58 -5.20
CA THR A 159 5.66 -11.93 -6.28
C THR A 159 4.76 -11.15 -7.26
N MET A 160 3.70 -10.52 -6.75
CA MET A 160 2.76 -9.68 -7.53
C MET A 160 3.46 -8.48 -8.19
N PRO A 161 2.82 -7.77 -9.15
CA PRO A 161 3.39 -6.53 -9.69
C PRO A 161 3.53 -5.43 -8.63
N ARG A 162 2.55 -5.37 -7.71
CA ARG A 162 2.55 -4.49 -6.55
C ARG A 162 1.62 -5.08 -5.48
N LYS A 163 1.58 -4.47 -4.30
CA LYS A 163 0.65 -4.87 -3.22
C LYS A 163 -0.79 -5.01 -3.70
N LEU A 164 -1.44 -6.12 -3.33
CA LEU A 164 -2.87 -6.38 -3.56
C LEU A 164 -3.62 -6.33 -2.23
N LYS A 165 -4.55 -5.38 -2.10
CA LYS A 165 -5.38 -5.16 -0.91
C LYS A 165 -6.80 -5.64 -1.15
N ILE A 166 -7.28 -6.51 -0.27
CA ILE A 166 -8.63 -7.05 -0.32
C ILE A 166 -9.41 -6.49 0.90
N ALA A 167 -10.69 -6.21 0.72
CA ALA A 167 -11.55 -5.72 1.80
C ALA A 167 -13.00 -6.20 1.67
N PHE A 168 -13.61 -6.48 2.82
CA PHE A 168 -15.01 -6.87 2.97
C PHE A 168 -15.78 -5.83 3.78
N ASP A 169 -16.97 -5.48 3.30
CA ASP A 169 -17.98 -4.76 4.08
C ASP A 169 -19.10 -5.70 4.54
N ILE A 170 -20.14 -5.18 5.19
CA ILE A 170 -21.28 -5.98 5.69
C ILE A 170 -22.53 -5.90 4.80
N ASN A 171 -22.67 -4.83 4.02
CA ASN A 171 -23.78 -4.55 3.11
C ASN A 171 -23.37 -3.43 2.13
N GLU A 172 -24.25 -3.09 1.19
CA GLU A 172 -24.00 -2.05 0.18
C GLU A 172 -24.16 -0.62 0.71
N GLU A 173 -25.11 -0.38 1.63
CA GLU A 173 -25.45 0.95 2.16
C GLU A 173 -24.34 1.57 3.03
N ASP A 174 -23.62 0.71 3.74
CA ASP A 174 -22.52 1.02 4.65
C ASP A 174 -21.15 0.67 4.05
N ALA A 175 -21.10 0.34 2.75
CA ALA A 175 -19.87 0.00 2.06
C ALA A 175 -18.87 1.15 2.16
N ASN A 176 -17.65 0.83 2.59
CA ASN A 176 -16.61 1.81 2.87
C ASN A 176 -15.23 1.27 2.49
N PHE A 177 -14.88 0.07 2.97
CA PHE A 177 -13.54 -0.49 2.76
C PHE A 177 -13.40 -1.12 1.37
N SER A 178 -14.45 -1.82 0.93
CA SER A 178 -14.51 -2.48 -0.37
C SER A 178 -14.45 -1.47 -1.53
N LEU A 179 -15.00 -0.26 -1.34
CA LEU A 179 -15.04 0.80 -2.35
C LEU A 179 -13.64 1.26 -2.78
N VAL A 180 -12.62 1.09 -1.95
CA VAL A 180 -11.27 1.62 -2.20
C VAL A 180 -10.15 0.58 -2.04
N ALA A 181 -10.52 -0.70 -2.05
CA ALA A 181 -9.59 -1.83 -2.09
C ALA A 181 -9.25 -2.24 -3.53
N ASP A 182 -8.12 -2.92 -3.73
CA ASP A 182 -7.77 -3.46 -5.04
C ASP A 182 -8.81 -4.53 -5.48
N LEU A 183 -9.33 -5.32 -4.52
CA LEU A 183 -10.51 -6.18 -4.67
C LEU A 183 -11.47 -5.91 -3.50
N GLY A 184 -12.62 -5.33 -3.82
CA GLY A 184 -13.69 -5.02 -2.88
C GLY A 184 -14.81 -6.06 -2.93
N LEU A 185 -15.25 -6.53 -1.77
CA LEU A 185 -16.25 -7.58 -1.63
C LEU A 185 -17.38 -7.11 -0.72
N ILE A 186 -18.58 -6.98 -1.28
CA ILE A 186 -19.77 -6.50 -0.58
C ILE A 186 -20.79 -7.65 -0.50
N PRO A 187 -21.07 -8.20 0.69
CA PRO A 187 -22.07 -9.25 0.89
C PRO A 187 -23.46 -8.86 0.36
N LEU A 188 -24.12 -9.77 -0.36
CA LEU A 188 -25.47 -9.63 -0.88
C LEU A 188 -26.25 -10.95 -0.78
N VAL A 189 -27.58 -10.85 -0.61
CA VAL A 189 -28.49 -11.98 -0.75
C VAL A 189 -29.46 -11.70 -1.89
N LYS A 190 -29.48 -12.54 -2.93
CA LYS A 190 -30.41 -12.44 -4.06
C LYS A 190 -31.13 -13.77 -4.25
N GLY A 191 -32.47 -13.75 -4.23
CA GLY A 191 -33.30 -14.96 -4.40
C GLY A 191 -32.97 -16.06 -3.37
N GLY A 192 -32.67 -15.67 -2.12
CA GLY A 192 -32.28 -16.60 -1.05
C GLY A 192 -30.85 -17.14 -1.15
N LYS A 193 -30.08 -16.79 -2.19
CA LYS A 193 -28.68 -17.21 -2.37
C LYS A 193 -27.72 -16.13 -1.90
N ARG A 194 -26.68 -16.53 -1.18
CA ARG A 194 -25.58 -15.65 -0.75
C ARG A 194 -24.57 -15.45 -1.87
N GLY A 195 -24.01 -14.26 -1.90
CA GLY A 195 -22.98 -13.88 -2.85
C GLY A 195 -22.42 -12.49 -2.55
N PHE A 196 -21.67 -11.95 -3.49
CA PHE A 196 -20.98 -10.68 -3.33
C PHE A 196 -21.17 -9.78 -4.55
N LYS A 197 -21.37 -8.48 -4.34
CA LYS A 197 -20.97 -7.49 -5.34
C LYS A 197 -19.45 -7.35 -5.28
N VAL A 198 -18.81 -7.37 -6.43
CA VAL A 198 -17.34 -7.39 -6.54
C VAL A 198 -16.88 -6.14 -7.28
N LEU A 199 -15.96 -5.42 -6.64
CA LEU A 199 -15.30 -4.25 -7.17
C LEU A 199 -13.80 -4.53 -7.38
N LEU A 200 -13.20 -3.99 -8.42
CA LEU A 200 -11.78 -4.15 -8.74
C LEU A 200 -11.12 -2.78 -8.96
N GLY A 201 -9.90 -2.59 -8.49
CA GLY A 201 -9.10 -1.39 -8.82
C GLY A 201 -9.28 -0.15 -7.95
N GLY A 202 -9.84 -0.27 -6.75
CA GLY A 202 -9.95 0.86 -5.82
C GLY A 202 -8.61 1.30 -5.21
N SER A 203 -8.47 2.60 -4.92
CA SER A 203 -7.37 3.14 -4.12
C SER A 203 -7.62 4.58 -3.63
N VAL A 204 -7.07 4.90 -2.46
CA VAL A 204 -7.05 6.27 -1.87
C VAL A 204 -5.68 6.95 -1.93
N ALA A 205 -4.70 6.32 -2.57
CA ALA A 205 -3.36 6.91 -2.79
C ALA A 205 -3.39 7.90 -3.97
N SER A 206 -2.23 8.38 -4.41
CA SER A 206 -2.11 9.27 -5.58
C SER A 206 -2.91 8.78 -6.79
N ASN A 207 -3.64 9.69 -7.44
CA ASN A 207 -4.67 9.37 -8.44
C ASN A 207 -5.68 8.35 -7.90
N PRO A 208 -6.46 8.74 -6.86
CA PRO A 208 -7.41 7.86 -6.21
C PRO A 208 -8.57 7.52 -7.14
N HIS A 209 -9.16 6.35 -6.93
CA HIS A 209 -10.33 5.88 -7.68
C HIS A 209 -11.11 4.87 -6.84
N LYS A 210 -12.43 4.78 -7.03
CA LYS A 210 -13.24 3.72 -6.44
C LYS A 210 -13.07 2.40 -7.21
N GLY A 211 -13.39 1.26 -6.62
CA GLY A 211 -13.36 0.01 -7.38
C GLY A 211 -14.44 0.01 -8.48
N TRP A 212 -14.08 -0.43 -9.68
CA TRP A 212 -15.02 -0.66 -10.78
C TRP A 212 -15.77 -1.97 -10.57
N GLN A 213 -17.08 -1.99 -10.85
CA GLN A 213 -17.88 -3.19 -10.64
C GLN A 213 -17.60 -4.23 -11.72
N VAL A 214 -17.09 -5.40 -11.31
CA VAL A 214 -16.86 -6.55 -12.20
C VAL A 214 -17.94 -7.62 -12.06
N PHE A 215 -18.60 -7.69 -10.90
CA PHE A 215 -19.79 -8.52 -10.69
C PHE A 215 -20.83 -7.76 -9.87
N SER A 216 -22.07 -7.69 -10.36
CA SER A 216 -23.21 -7.19 -9.60
C SER A 216 -23.76 -8.22 -8.60
N PHE A 217 -23.41 -9.49 -8.80
CA PHE A 217 -23.62 -10.61 -7.89
C PHE A 217 -22.76 -11.80 -8.31
N LEU A 218 -21.79 -12.16 -7.48
CA LEU A 218 -20.97 -13.36 -7.57
C LEU A 218 -21.46 -14.37 -6.54
N PRO A 219 -21.92 -15.57 -6.92
CA PRO A 219 -22.26 -16.61 -5.96
C PRO A 219 -21.10 -16.92 -5.03
N GLU A 220 -21.37 -17.15 -3.75
CA GLU A 220 -20.32 -17.32 -2.74
C GLU A 220 -19.34 -18.47 -3.05
N LYS A 221 -19.83 -19.53 -3.70
CA LYS A 221 -19.01 -20.67 -4.15
C LYS A 221 -17.90 -20.28 -5.13
N ASP A 222 -18.04 -19.15 -5.82
CA ASP A 222 -17.08 -18.67 -6.83
C ASP A 222 -16.12 -17.62 -6.25
N LEU A 223 -16.17 -17.36 -4.94
CA LEU A 223 -15.36 -16.33 -4.29
C LEU A 223 -13.85 -16.53 -4.51
N PHE A 224 -13.36 -17.77 -4.34
CA PHE A 224 -11.95 -18.05 -4.57
C PHE A 224 -11.56 -17.88 -6.05
N ARG A 225 -12.43 -18.28 -6.99
CA ARG A 225 -12.21 -18.07 -8.43
C ARG A 225 -12.06 -16.59 -8.76
N ALA A 226 -12.95 -15.74 -8.25
CA ALA A 226 -12.88 -14.30 -8.48
C ALA A 226 -11.58 -13.69 -7.95
N ALA A 227 -11.16 -14.07 -6.74
CA ALA A 227 -9.91 -13.56 -6.17
C ALA A 227 -8.67 -14.10 -6.90
N LYS A 228 -8.66 -15.39 -7.29
CA LYS A 228 -7.58 -15.99 -8.08
C LYS A 228 -7.50 -15.37 -9.48
N ALA A 229 -8.65 -15.09 -10.11
CA ALA A 229 -8.73 -14.36 -11.37
C ALA A 229 -8.15 -12.95 -11.22
N ALA A 230 -8.47 -12.22 -10.15
CA ALA A 230 -7.91 -10.88 -9.90
C ALA A 230 -6.37 -10.94 -9.77
N LYS A 231 -5.85 -11.99 -9.14
CA LYS A 231 -4.39 -12.24 -9.03
C LYS A 231 -3.77 -12.52 -10.39
N ASN A 232 -4.32 -13.47 -11.15
CA ASN A 232 -3.83 -13.83 -12.49
C ASN A 232 -3.86 -12.63 -13.44
N PHE A 233 -5.01 -11.94 -13.49
CA PHE A 233 -5.22 -10.74 -14.27
C PHE A 233 -4.18 -9.66 -13.91
N PHE A 234 -3.95 -9.43 -12.62
CA PHE A 234 -2.97 -8.46 -12.17
C PHE A 234 -1.54 -8.89 -12.55
N ASN A 235 -1.18 -10.16 -12.34
CA ASN A 235 0.12 -10.69 -12.72
C ASN A 235 0.43 -10.52 -14.21
N LEU A 236 -0.56 -10.77 -15.07
CA LEU A 236 -0.43 -10.69 -16.52
C LEU A 236 -0.42 -9.27 -17.06
N ASN A 237 -1.21 -8.35 -16.50
CA ASN A 237 -1.45 -7.03 -17.08
C ASN A 237 -0.80 -5.88 -16.30
N GLY A 238 -0.35 -6.14 -15.08
CA GLY A 238 0.21 -5.14 -14.18
C GLY A 238 1.58 -4.64 -14.66
N ASN A 239 1.77 -3.33 -14.60
CA ASN A 239 3.07 -2.74 -14.88
C ASN A 239 4.06 -3.13 -13.77
N ARG A 240 5.19 -3.75 -14.12
CA ARG A 240 6.24 -4.07 -13.16
C ARG A 240 7.45 -3.14 -13.26
N LYS A 241 7.69 -2.53 -14.44
CA LYS A 241 8.80 -1.58 -14.69
C LYS A 241 8.71 -0.28 -13.89
N ASN A 242 7.56 0.36 -13.91
CA ASN A 242 7.30 1.62 -13.23
C ASN A 242 6.44 1.40 -11.99
N ARG A 243 7.11 1.33 -10.83
CA ARG A 243 6.49 1.19 -9.51
C ARG A 243 5.38 2.21 -9.18
N TYR A 244 5.42 3.41 -9.77
CA TYR A 244 4.40 4.45 -9.57
C TYR A 244 3.12 4.19 -10.39
N LYS A 245 3.22 3.32 -11.41
CA LYS A 245 2.11 2.86 -12.26
C LYS A 245 1.80 1.37 -12.07
N ALA A 246 2.35 0.73 -11.03
CA ALA A 246 2.30 -0.72 -10.86
C ALA A 246 1.08 -1.26 -10.11
N ARG A 247 0.21 -0.41 -9.55
CA ARG A 247 -1.01 -0.87 -8.86
C ARG A 247 -2.09 -1.24 -9.89
N ILE A 248 -2.94 -2.21 -9.55
CA ILE A 248 -3.95 -2.77 -10.46
C ILE A 248 -4.85 -1.71 -11.12
N ARG A 249 -5.17 -0.61 -10.43
CA ARG A 249 -5.96 0.52 -10.97
C ARG A 249 -5.35 1.17 -12.22
N HIS A 250 -4.03 1.11 -12.39
CA HIS A 250 -3.38 1.69 -13.55
C HIS A 250 -3.64 0.89 -14.83
N ILE A 251 -4.07 -0.38 -14.72
CA ILE A 251 -4.52 -1.15 -15.88
C ILE A 251 -5.80 -0.52 -16.43
N PHE A 252 -6.74 -0.14 -15.56
CA PHE A 252 -7.95 0.60 -15.94
C PHE A 252 -7.62 1.95 -16.59
N TYR A 253 -6.67 2.71 -16.03
CA TYR A 253 -6.25 3.98 -16.66
C TYR A 253 -5.60 3.81 -18.02
N LYS A 254 -4.95 2.67 -18.27
CA LYS A 254 -4.28 2.36 -19.53
C LYS A 254 -5.25 1.86 -20.59
N ASN A 255 -6.13 0.92 -20.23
CA ASN A 255 -6.94 0.17 -21.17
C ASN A 255 -8.40 0.67 -21.25
N GLY A 256 -8.86 1.46 -20.27
CA GLY A 256 -10.28 1.80 -20.09
C GLY A 256 -11.03 0.72 -19.30
N GLU A 257 -12.22 1.08 -18.80
CA GLU A 257 -13.04 0.20 -17.95
C GLU A 257 -13.47 -1.07 -18.68
N GLU A 258 -14.11 -0.93 -19.85
CA GLU A 258 -14.70 -2.05 -20.60
C GLU A 258 -13.67 -3.14 -20.91
N GLU A 259 -12.53 -2.75 -21.51
CA GLU A 259 -11.47 -3.70 -21.85
C GLU A 259 -10.84 -4.32 -20.60
N THR A 260 -10.68 -3.55 -19.52
CA THR A 260 -10.11 -4.08 -18.28
C THR A 260 -11.03 -5.10 -17.62
N VAL A 261 -12.34 -4.83 -17.59
CA VAL A 261 -13.34 -5.78 -17.09
C VAL A 261 -13.35 -7.04 -17.96
N ARG A 262 -13.28 -6.91 -19.29
CA ARG A 262 -13.18 -8.04 -20.23
C ARG A 262 -11.96 -8.92 -19.92
N LEU A 263 -10.77 -8.33 -19.78
CA LEU A 263 -9.53 -9.05 -19.45
C LEU A 263 -9.61 -9.77 -18.10
N TYR A 264 -10.23 -9.16 -17.10
CA TYR A 264 -10.47 -9.81 -15.81
C TYR A 264 -11.45 -11.00 -15.94
N LEU A 265 -12.53 -10.82 -16.69
CA LEU A 265 -13.53 -11.86 -16.91
C LEU A 265 -12.99 -13.03 -17.75
N ASP A 266 -12.04 -12.79 -18.66
CA ASP A 266 -11.33 -13.85 -19.37
C ASP A 266 -10.54 -14.73 -18.39
N GLU A 267 -9.80 -14.12 -17.45
CA GLU A 267 -9.08 -14.86 -16.41
C GLU A 267 -10.03 -15.61 -15.46
N TYR A 268 -11.18 -15.02 -15.13
CA TYR A 268 -12.22 -15.70 -14.36
C TYR A 268 -12.80 -16.89 -15.13
N GLY A 269 -13.09 -16.74 -16.41
CA GLY A 269 -13.64 -17.78 -17.28
C GLY A 269 -12.74 -19.02 -17.37
N LYS A 270 -11.42 -18.84 -17.36
CA LYS A 270 -10.44 -19.94 -17.33
C LYS A 270 -10.52 -20.82 -16.07
N LEU A 271 -11.08 -20.30 -14.98
CA LEU A 271 -11.21 -20.99 -13.70
C LEU A 271 -12.61 -21.61 -13.49
N VAL A 272 -13.57 -21.27 -14.36
CA VAL A 272 -14.93 -21.81 -14.29
C VAL A 272 -14.91 -23.29 -14.66
N GLY A 273 -15.65 -24.11 -13.91
CA GLY A 273 -15.77 -25.55 -14.14
C GLY A 273 -14.79 -26.43 -13.36
N ASP A 274 -13.71 -25.87 -12.81
CA ASP A 274 -12.81 -26.59 -11.90
C ASP A 274 -13.38 -26.63 -10.49
N ALA A 275 -14.09 -27.70 -10.13
CA ALA A 275 -14.71 -27.88 -8.81
C ALA A 275 -13.74 -27.78 -7.62
N SER A 276 -12.42 -27.97 -7.81
CA SER A 276 -11.43 -27.80 -6.72
C SER A 276 -11.29 -26.34 -6.25
N LEU A 277 -11.79 -25.41 -7.05
CA LEU A 277 -11.83 -23.98 -6.76
C LEU A 277 -13.15 -23.53 -6.12
N ASP A 278 -14.11 -24.44 -5.92
CA ASP A 278 -15.32 -24.14 -5.16
C ASP A 278 -14.93 -23.67 -3.75
N PHE A 279 -15.60 -22.60 -3.32
CA PHE A 279 -15.35 -21.94 -2.06
C PHE A 279 -16.41 -22.27 -1.03
N GLU A 280 -15.94 -22.66 0.15
CA GLU A 280 -16.77 -22.78 1.34
C GLU A 280 -16.25 -21.81 2.42
N PRO A 281 -17.13 -21.09 3.12
CA PRO A 281 -16.72 -20.24 4.23
C PRO A 281 -16.07 -21.06 5.34
N ALA A 282 -15.04 -20.50 5.98
CA ALA A 282 -14.33 -21.21 7.04
C ALA A 282 -15.24 -21.49 8.25
N VAL A 283 -15.14 -22.69 8.81
CA VAL A 283 -15.72 -22.99 10.13
C VAL A 283 -14.82 -22.39 11.21
N LEU A 284 -15.39 -21.58 12.08
CA LEU A 284 -14.65 -20.85 13.11
C LEU A 284 -15.02 -21.40 14.49
N PRO A 285 -14.05 -21.95 15.26
CA PRO A 285 -14.31 -22.50 16.59
C PRO A 285 -14.35 -21.37 17.62
N PHE A 286 -15.32 -20.46 17.50
CA PHE A 286 -15.46 -19.36 18.43
C PHE A 286 -16.02 -19.84 19.75
N GLU A 287 -15.35 -19.44 20.82
CA GLU A 287 -15.76 -19.69 22.21
C GLU A 287 -16.15 -18.36 22.83
N TYR A 288 -17.38 -18.31 23.35
CA TYR A 288 -17.89 -17.20 24.13
C TYR A 288 -18.05 -17.69 25.56
N LYS A 289 -17.43 -16.99 26.50
CA LYS A 289 -17.41 -17.39 27.91
C LYS A 289 -17.88 -16.23 28.78
N THR A 290 -18.68 -16.56 29.79
CA THR A 290 -18.90 -15.65 30.91
C THR A 290 -17.74 -15.84 31.88
N PRO A 291 -17.03 -14.76 32.26
CA PRO A 291 -15.95 -14.85 33.23
C PRO A 291 -16.42 -15.44 34.58
N SER A 292 -15.49 -16.06 35.32
CA SER A 292 -15.75 -16.60 36.66
C SER A 292 -15.56 -15.58 37.79
N PHE A 293 -14.90 -14.46 37.52
CA PHE A 293 -14.74 -13.38 38.50
C PHE A 293 -16.03 -12.59 38.66
N ALA A 294 -16.23 -11.93 39.80
CA ALA A 294 -17.47 -11.20 40.07
C ALA A 294 -17.62 -9.94 39.17
N PRO A 295 -18.83 -9.66 38.67
CA PRO A 295 -19.15 -8.37 38.06
C PRO A 295 -18.86 -7.21 39.01
N ALA A 296 -18.22 -6.16 38.51
CA ALA A 296 -17.98 -4.93 39.23
C ALA A 296 -19.19 -3.99 39.11
N VAL A 297 -19.25 -2.99 39.99
CA VAL A 297 -20.24 -1.91 39.94
C VAL A 297 -19.50 -0.59 39.72
N ASP A 298 -19.98 0.20 38.77
CA ASP A 298 -19.51 1.57 38.53
C ASP A 298 -20.72 2.44 38.16
N GLU A 299 -21.04 3.40 39.04
CA GLU A 299 -22.13 4.36 38.82
C GLU A 299 -21.58 5.77 38.52
N SER A 300 -20.29 5.88 38.20
CA SER A 300 -19.68 7.17 37.93
C SER A 300 -20.21 7.80 36.63
N ALA A 301 -20.27 9.13 36.61
CA ALA A 301 -20.64 9.88 35.41
C ALA A 301 -19.71 9.57 34.22
N SER A 302 -18.42 9.29 34.48
CA SER A 302 -17.46 8.91 33.46
C SER A 302 -17.74 7.52 32.85
N PHE A 303 -18.14 6.54 33.66
CA PHE A 303 -18.57 5.24 33.13
C PHE A 303 -19.82 5.38 32.26
N ALA A 304 -20.82 6.13 32.73
CA ALA A 304 -22.03 6.40 31.96
C ALA A 304 -21.72 7.11 30.62
N ALA A 305 -20.77 8.06 30.62
CA ALA A 305 -20.32 8.72 29.41
C ALA A 305 -19.59 7.77 28.45
N TRP A 306 -18.69 6.90 28.94
CA TRP A 306 -18.05 5.87 28.12
C TRP A 306 -19.07 4.89 27.54
N LYS A 307 -20.00 4.38 28.36
CA LYS A 307 -21.07 3.46 27.92
C LYS A 307 -21.91 4.09 26.81
N ARG A 308 -22.28 5.36 26.93
CA ARG A 308 -23.01 6.08 25.87
C ARG A 308 -22.21 6.23 24.57
N ARG A 309 -20.91 6.53 24.68
CA ARG A 309 -20.06 6.91 23.54
C ARG A 309 -19.46 5.74 22.77
N TYR A 310 -19.13 4.65 23.45
CA TYR A 310 -18.30 3.58 22.88
C TYR A 310 -18.90 2.19 22.98
N VAL A 311 -20.00 2.01 23.71
CA VAL A 311 -20.63 0.70 23.93
C VAL A 311 -21.92 0.59 23.13
N GLN A 312 -22.06 -0.53 22.43
CA GLN A 312 -23.24 -0.86 21.65
C GLN A 312 -23.68 -2.29 21.95
N LYS A 313 -25.00 -2.51 22.02
CA LYS A 313 -25.56 -3.87 22.10
C LYS A 313 -25.38 -4.58 20.76
N GLN A 314 -24.82 -5.79 20.79
CA GLN A 314 -24.69 -6.59 19.58
C GLN A 314 -26.07 -7.07 19.14
N SER A 315 -26.43 -6.83 17.88
CA SER A 315 -27.73 -7.19 17.33
C SER A 315 -27.73 -8.60 16.74
N ALA A 316 -26.56 -9.08 16.32
CA ALA A 316 -26.26 -10.47 16.07
C ALA A 316 -25.19 -10.93 17.08
N GLY A 317 -25.30 -12.15 17.61
CA GLY A 317 -24.42 -12.66 18.67
C GLY A 317 -24.89 -12.32 20.10
N ASN A 318 -24.00 -12.44 21.08
CA ASN A 318 -24.32 -12.30 22.51
C ASN A 318 -23.63 -11.07 23.11
N GLY A 319 -24.29 -10.37 24.03
CA GLY A 319 -23.67 -9.28 24.81
C GLY A 319 -23.48 -7.95 24.06
N PHE A 320 -22.44 -7.22 24.45
CA PHE A 320 -22.12 -5.87 24.02
C PHE A 320 -20.76 -5.82 23.35
N CYS A 321 -20.59 -4.88 22.44
CA CYS A 321 -19.30 -4.48 21.93
C CYS A 321 -18.91 -3.12 22.52
N ALA A 322 -17.60 -2.92 22.72
CA ALA A 322 -17.05 -1.69 23.28
C ALA A 322 -15.77 -1.30 22.55
N VAL A 323 -15.68 -0.06 22.06
CA VAL A 323 -14.44 0.45 21.46
C VAL A 323 -13.52 1.00 22.54
N ILE A 324 -12.30 0.49 22.58
CA ILE A 324 -11.20 0.94 23.43
C ILE A 324 -10.23 1.77 22.58
N PRO A 325 -10.14 3.09 22.84
CA PRO A 325 -9.30 3.99 22.06
C PRO A 325 -7.82 3.89 22.45
N PHE A 326 -6.94 3.92 21.44
CA PHE A 326 -5.48 3.97 21.60
C PHE A 326 -4.93 5.21 20.92
N LEU A 327 -4.22 6.06 21.67
CA LEU A 327 -3.59 7.24 21.09
C LEU A 327 -2.52 6.80 20.08
N HIS A 328 -2.66 7.27 18.83
CA HIS A 328 -1.83 6.87 17.68
C HIS A 328 -1.85 5.37 17.35
N GLY A 329 -2.76 4.60 17.95
CA GLY A 329 -2.74 3.14 17.89
C GLY A 329 -1.60 2.48 18.65
N ASN A 330 -0.92 3.20 19.54
CA ASN A 330 0.29 2.72 20.21
C ASN A 330 0.00 2.29 21.66
N ALA A 331 0.61 1.19 22.09
CA ALA A 331 0.77 0.82 23.49
C ALA A 331 2.04 -0.01 23.69
N SER A 332 2.50 -0.11 24.93
CA SER A 332 3.68 -0.92 25.26
C SER A 332 3.34 -2.42 25.22
N PRO A 333 4.34 -3.30 25.10
CA PRO A 333 4.15 -4.75 25.25
C PRO A 333 3.44 -5.14 26.54
N GLU A 334 3.81 -4.51 27.66
CA GLU A 334 3.25 -4.81 28.99
C GLU A 334 1.75 -4.54 29.02
N ILE A 335 1.31 -3.40 28.49
CA ILE A 335 -0.12 -3.06 28.38
C ILE A 335 -0.86 -4.12 27.55
N PHE A 336 -0.30 -4.57 26.42
CA PHE A 336 -0.96 -5.60 25.61
C PHE A 336 -0.97 -6.99 26.28
N ALA A 337 0.04 -7.32 27.09
CA ALA A 337 0.04 -8.54 27.89
C ALA A 337 -1.07 -8.50 28.96
N GLU A 338 -1.18 -7.38 29.70
CA GLU A 338 -2.24 -7.19 30.70
C GLU A 338 -3.63 -7.26 30.07
N ILE A 339 -3.81 -6.65 28.89
CA ILE A 339 -5.07 -6.74 28.13
C ILE A 339 -5.39 -8.19 27.75
N ALA A 340 -4.40 -8.95 27.30
CA ALA A 340 -4.58 -10.36 26.97
C ALA A 340 -5.01 -11.18 28.19
N ASP A 341 -4.35 -10.98 29.34
CA ASP A 341 -4.73 -11.60 30.62
C ASP A 341 -6.17 -11.31 31.02
N PHE A 342 -6.55 -10.03 30.97
CA PHE A 342 -7.88 -9.60 31.39
C PHE A 342 -8.99 -10.15 30.47
N LEU A 343 -8.73 -10.25 29.17
CA LEU A 343 -9.73 -10.64 28.17
C LEU A 343 -9.82 -12.16 27.95
N GLU A 344 -8.82 -12.94 28.34
CA GLU A 344 -8.81 -14.40 28.20
C GLU A 344 -10.08 -15.11 28.73
N PRO A 345 -10.62 -14.74 29.91
CA PRO A 345 -11.85 -15.35 30.44
C PRO A 345 -13.11 -15.10 29.61
N PHE A 346 -13.13 -14.15 28.67
CA PHE A 346 -14.29 -13.86 27.81
C PHE A 346 -14.35 -14.75 26.56
N GLY A 347 -13.26 -15.47 26.26
CA GLY A 347 -13.16 -16.38 25.11
C GLY A 347 -12.27 -15.86 23.99
N ASN A 348 -12.33 -16.52 22.81
CA ASN A 348 -11.34 -16.32 21.75
C ASN A 348 -11.76 -15.33 20.65
N ASP A 349 -13.04 -14.92 20.62
CA ASP A 349 -13.58 -13.92 19.70
C ASP A 349 -13.87 -12.56 20.37
N VAL A 350 -13.08 -12.22 21.39
CA VAL A 350 -13.28 -11.01 22.20
C VAL A 350 -12.58 -9.78 21.62
N ILE A 351 -11.49 -9.93 20.85
CA ILE A 351 -10.68 -8.80 20.35
C ILE A 351 -10.81 -8.66 18.82
N ARG A 352 -11.09 -7.42 18.38
CA ARG A 352 -10.97 -6.99 16.99
C ARG A 352 -10.23 -5.66 16.88
N PHE A 353 -9.24 -5.56 16.02
CA PHE A 353 -8.67 -4.28 15.63
C PHE A 353 -9.56 -3.54 14.63
N THR A 354 -9.61 -2.23 14.75
CA THR A 354 -10.38 -1.35 13.86
C THR A 354 -9.44 -0.58 12.94
N PRO A 355 -9.89 -0.14 11.75
CA PRO A 355 -9.06 0.69 10.87
C PRO A 355 -8.84 2.11 11.40
N ARG A 356 -9.46 2.47 12.52
CA ARG A 356 -9.19 3.70 13.30
C ARG A 356 -8.01 3.56 14.26
N GLN A 357 -7.31 2.42 14.23
CA GLN A 357 -6.17 2.10 15.11
C GLN A 357 -6.58 1.85 16.57
N ASN A 358 -7.84 1.45 16.78
CA ASN A 358 -8.41 1.14 18.10
C ASN A 358 -8.72 -0.37 18.20
N MET A 359 -9.01 -0.81 19.42
CA MET A 359 -9.52 -2.16 19.70
C MET A 359 -11.02 -2.13 19.93
N GLN A 360 -11.77 -3.02 19.30
CA GLN A 360 -13.18 -3.27 19.58
C GLN A 360 -13.29 -4.60 20.32
N LEU A 361 -13.73 -4.51 21.56
CA LEU A 361 -14.11 -5.65 22.36
C LEU A 361 -15.49 -6.13 21.92
N ARG A 362 -15.68 -7.44 21.91
CA ARG A 362 -16.94 -8.08 21.50
C ARG A 362 -17.35 -9.12 22.53
N ASN A 363 -18.63 -9.45 22.50
CA ASN A 363 -19.21 -10.51 23.31
C ASN A 363 -19.06 -10.30 24.82
N ILE A 364 -19.04 -9.03 25.26
CA ILE A 364 -18.95 -8.67 26.67
C ILE A 364 -20.36 -8.72 27.28
N PRO A 365 -20.63 -9.55 28.31
CA PRO A 365 -21.91 -9.48 29.00
C PRO A 365 -22.08 -8.13 29.72
N GLU A 366 -23.30 -7.62 29.78
CA GLU A 366 -23.56 -6.24 30.22
C GLU A 366 -23.04 -5.94 31.63
N GLU A 367 -23.21 -6.89 32.54
CA GLU A 367 -22.78 -6.81 33.93
C GLU A 367 -21.26 -6.64 34.09
N TYR A 368 -20.46 -7.02 33.09
CA TYR A 368 -19.00 -6.89 33.09
C TYR A 368 -18.49 -5.62 32.42
N LEU A 369 -19.36 -4.78 31.85
CA LEU A 369 -18.94 -3.49 31.29
C LEU A 369 -18.22 -2.59 32.33
N PRO A 370 -18.64 -2.54 33.61
CA PRO A 370 -17.88 -1.85 34.65
C PRO A 370 -16.45 -2.40 34.83
N ASN A 371 -16.26 -3.72 34.81
CA ASN A 371 -14.92 -4.33 34.92
C ASN A 371 -14.04 -3.90 33.74
N VAL A 372 -14.57 -3.96 32.52
CA VAL A 372 -13.87 -3.52 31.31
C VAL A 372 -13.45 -2.06 31.45
N TYR A 373 -14.39 -1.19 31.81
CA TYR A 373 -14.11 0.23 31.98
C TYR A 373 -13.02 0.51 33.03
N GLN A 374 -13.16 -0.08 34.22
CA GLN A 374 -12.20 0.10 35.33
C GLN A 374 -10.81 -0.40 34.96
N PHE A 375 -10.72 -1.56 34.31
CA PHE A 375 -9.46 -2.14 33.86
C PHE A 375 -8.73 -1.21 32.89
N PHE A 376 -9.36 -0.83 31.78
CA PHE A 376 -8.71 0.02 30.77
C PHE A 376 -8.44 1.45 31.27
N ARG A 377 -9.24 1.94 32.24
CA ARG A 377 -8.97 3.22 32.92
C ARG A 377 -7.72 3.13 33.78
N ALA A 378 -7.51 2.02 34.50
CA ALA A 378 -6.32 1.80 35.31
C ALA A 378 -5.04 1.74 34.46
N LEU A 379 -5.14 1.31 33.19
CA LEU A 379 -4.07 1.37 32.19
C LEU A 379 -3.79 2.80 31.66
N GLY A 380 -4.53 3.81 32.11
CA GLY A 380 -4.35 5.20 31.72
C GLY A 380 -4.95 5.58 30.35
N LEU A 381 -5.83 4.75 29.78
CA LEU A 381 -6.48 5.06 28.50
C LEU A 381 -7.60 6.10 28.68
N ALA A 382 -7.69 7.03 27.71
CA ALA A 382 -8.71 8.08 27.68
C ALA A 382 -10.06 7.56 27.15
N LEU A 383 -10.76 6.79 27.99
CA LEU A 383 -12.00 6.09 27.63
C LEU A 383 -13.21 7.00 27.52
N ASP A 384 -13.31 8.05 28.33
CA ASP A 384 -14.48 8.93 28.40
C ASP A 384 -14.27 10.26 27.67
N ALA A 385 -13.35 10.34 26.71
CA ALA A 385 -13.28 11.50 25.81
C ALA A 385 -14.38 11.44 24.73
N PRO A 386 -14.87 12.57 24.19
CA PRO A 386 -15.74 12.57 23.02
C PRO A 386 -15.15 11.79 21.84
N VAL A 387 -15.99 11.06 21.11
CA VAL A 387 -15.58 10.09 20.08
C VAL A 387 -14.67 10.72 19.03
N ILE A 388 -14.93 11.96 18.61
CA ILE A 388 -14.11 12.67 17.61
C ILE A 388 -12.63 12.78 18.01
N LEU A 389 -12.31 12.94 19.31
CA LEU A 389 -10.93 13.07 19.80
C LEU A 389 -10.17 11.74 19.72
N ASN A 390 -10.90 10.64 19.80
CA ASN A 390 -10.40 9.28 19.69
C ASN A 390 -10.55 8.70 18.26
N ASN A 391 -11.25 9.44 17.39
CA ASN A 391 -11.33 9.23 15.95
C ASN A 391 -10.30 10.07 15.18
N LEU A 392 -9.25 10.59 15.81
CA LEU A 392 -8.12 11.16 15.06
C LEU A 392 -7.18 10.04 14.63
N THR A 393 -7.09 9.74 13.33
CA THR A 393 -6.25 8.64 12.82
C THR A 393 -5.04 9.20 12.08
N SER A 394 -3.85 8.66 12.37
CA SER A 394 -2.62 9.07 11.68
C SER A 394 -1.79 7.90 11.19
N CYS A 395 -1.03 8.10 10.11
CA CYS A 395 0.05 7.16 9.79
C CYS A 395 1.27 7.46 10.67
N THR A 396 2.28 6.59 10.66
CA THR A 396 3.51 6.86 11.41
C THR A 396 4.24 8.13 10.94
N GLY A 397 4.23 8.41 9.63
CA GLY A 397 4.89 9.60 9.08
C GLY A 397 6.39 9.66 9.38
N ALA A 398 6.95 10.86 9.40
CA ALA A 398 8.40 11.09 9.54
C ALA A 398 8.99 10.58 10.87
N ASP A 399 8.15 10.17 11.82
CA ASP A 399 8.54 9.54 13.09
C ASP A 399 9.42 8.31 12.86
N THR A 400 8.93 7.32 12.10
CA THR A 400 9.71 6.11 11.77
C THR A 400 9.68 5.73 10.29
N CYS A 401 8.83 6.36 9.47
CA CYS A 401 8.72 6.03 8.05
C CYS A 401 9.78 6.79 7.24
N ARG A 402 10.59 6.07 6.45
CA ARG A 402 11.54 6.66 5.49
C ARG A 402 10.89 7.61 4.48
N LEU A 403 9.62 7.38 4.14
CA LEU A 403 8.84 8.24 3.21
C LEU A 403 8.05 9.36 3.88
N GLY A 404 8.12 9.47 5.20
CA GLY A 404 7.47 10.56 5.90
C GLY A 404 8.06 11.89 5.47
N ILE A 405 7.19 12.88 5.25
CA ILE A 405 7.60 14.28 5.06
C ILE A 405 7.34 15.00 6.39
N CYS A 406 6.11 14.91 6.88
CA CYS A 406 5.67 15.57 8.12
C CYS A 406 5.43 14.56 9.27
N LEU A 407 5.20 15.07 10.48
CA LEU A 407 4.95 14.38 11.75
C LEU A 407 3.45 14.36 12.12
N PRO A 408 2.64 13.48 11.50
CA PRO A 408 1.20 13.44 11.68
C PRO A 408 0.76 13.07 13.10
N LYS A 409 1.51 12.25 13.85
CA LYS A 409 1.21 11.93 15.26
C LYS A 409 1.33 13.17 16.16
N GLY A 410 2.36 13.99 15.93
CA GLY A 410 2.50 15.27 16.62
C GLY A 410 1.34 16.20 16.29
N LEU A 411 0.94 16.26 15.01
CA LEU A 411 -0.22 17.06 14.59
C LEU A 411 -1.53 16.57 15.21
N VAL A 412 -1.78 15.26 15.29
CA VAL A 412 -2.92 14.67 16.04
C VAL A 412 -2.93 15.19 17.47
N SER A 413 -1.79 15.15 18.15
CA SER A 413 -1.66 15.62 19.54
C SER A 413 -1.93 17.13 19.65
N GLY A 414 -1.49 17.91 18.66
CA GLY A 414 -1.77 19.34 18.55
C GLY A 414 -3.26 19.64 18.38
N ILE A 415 -3.92 18.97 17.43
CA ILE A 415 -5.36 19.09 17.17
C ILE A 415 -6.16 18.70 18.42
N ARG A 416 -5.85 17.54 19.01
CA ARG A 416 -6.54 17.04 20.21
C ARG A 416 -6.50 18.07 21.35
N ARG A 417 -5.30 18.56 21.69
CA ARG A 417 -5.12 19.56 22.76
C ARG A 417 -5.90 20.84 22.47
N GLN A 418 -5.95 21.28 21.22
CA GLN A 418 -6.66 22.50 20.85
C GLN A 418 -8.19 22.32 20.90
N LEU A 419 -8.69 21.16 20.49
CA LEU A 419 -10.10 20.80 20.63
C LEU A 419 -10.52 20.72 22.10
N GLU A 420 -9.75 20.04 22.94
CA GLU A 420 -10.02 19.93 24.40
C GLU A 420 -10.09 21.30 25.07
N LYS A 421 -9.31 22.29 24.61
CA LYS A 421 -9.32 23.67 25.13
C LYS A 421 -10.44 24.55 24.57
N SER A 422 -11.12 24.13 23.50
CA SER A 422 -12.07 24.97 22.78
C SER A 422 -13.40 25.19 23.51
N GLY A 423 -13.76 24.30 24.44
CA GLY A 423 -15.05 24.33 25.12
C GLY A 423 -16.26 23.94 24.24
N LEU A 424 -16.02 23.47 23.01
CA LEU A 424 -17.07 23.01 22.11
C LEU A 424 -17.65 21.65 22.55
N ASP A 425 -18.94 21.46 22.35
CA ASP A 425 -19.62 20.20 22.66
C ASP A 425 -19.49 19.20 21.50
N PHE A 426 -18.46 18.35 21.59
CA PHE A 426 -18.16 17.35 20.58
C PHE A 426 -19.04 16.10 20.63
N ASP A 427 -19.90 15.92 21.65
CA ASP A 427 -20.86 14.81 21.65
C ASP A 427 -21.92 14.96 20.56
N GLN A 428 -22.05 16.16 19.99
CA GLN A 428 -22.89 16.44 18.84
C GLN A 428 -22.24 16.03 17.50
N LEU A 429 -20.97 15.62 17.51
CA LEU A 429 -20.17 15.29 16.33
C LEU A 429 -19.49 13.90 16.39
N PRO A 430 -20.17 12.83 16.85
CA PRO A 430 -19.51 11.55 17.16
C PRO A 430 -18.95 10.84 15.91
N ASP A 431 -19.54 11.08 14.74
CA ASP A 431 -19.25 10.31 13.52
C ASP A 431 -18.18 10.91 12.61
N ILE A 432 -17.71 12.14 12.89
CA ILE A 432 -16.72 12.83 12.04
C ILE A 432 -15.36 12.17 12.17
N LYS A 433 -14.77 11.78 11.03
CA LYS A 433 -13.46 11.12 10.91
C LYS A 433 -12.41 12.08 10.38
N ILE A 434 -11.40 12.37 11.19
CA ILE A 434 -10.27 13.20 10.79
C ILE A 434 -9.03 12.33 10.58
N ASN A 435 -8.47 12.36 9.37
CA ASN A 435 -7.35 11.49 8.98
C ASN A 435 -6.12 12.30 8.55
N ILE A 436 -4.97 11.99 9.14
CA ILE A 436 -3.75 12.77 8.94
C ILE A 436 -2.62 11.88 8.42
N ASN A 437 -2.05 12.28 7.30
CA ASN A 437 -0.97 11.59 6.61
C ASN A 437 0.29 12.43 6.58
N GLY A 438 1.45 11.82 6.87
CA GLY A 438 2.74 12.50 6.77
C GLY A 438 3.25 12.70 5.33
N CYS A 439 2.60 12.12 4.31
CA CYS A 439 2.91 12.31 2.89
C CYS A 439 1.71 11.91 2.01
N SER A 440 1.82 12.04 0.68
CA SER A 440 0.76 11.76 -0.30
C SER A 440 0.38 10.28 -0.48
N ASN A 441 1.07 9.35 0.18
CA ASN A 441 0.79 7.91 0.09
C ASN A 441 -0.52 7.47 0.77
N SER A 442 -1.16 8.36 1.56
CA SER A 442 -2.50 8.15 2.12
C SER A 442 -2.65 6.85 2.96
N CYS A 443 -1.62 6.50 3.74
CA CYS A 443 -1.64 5.31 4.62
C CYS A 443 -2.73 5.35 5.70
N ALA A 444 -3.19 6.55 6.06
CA ALA A 444 -4.28 6.81 6.98
C ALA A 444 -5.54 7.28 6.25
N GLN A 445 -5.55 7.20 4.93
CA GLN A 445 -6.71 7.44 4.08
C GLN A 445 -7.25 8.87 4.19
N SER A 446 -6.38 9.90 4.14
CA SER A 446 -6.81 11.31 4.18
C SER A 446 -7.79 11.66 3.05
N ALA A 447 -7.59 11.11 1.85
CA ALA A 447 -8.50 11.30 0.71
C ALA A 447 -9.82 10.49 0.81
N TRP A 448 -10.04 9.77 1.92
CA TRP A 448 -11.21 8.94 2.18
C TRP A 448 -11.66 9.11 3.64
N SER A 449 -11.90 10.36 4.00
CA SER A 449 -12.27 10.80 5.35
C SER A 449 -13.16 12.04 5.28
N ASP A 450 -13.83 12.38 6.39
CA ASP A 450 -14.67 13.58 6.49
C ASP A 450 -13.84 14.86 6.36
N LEU A 451 -12.67 14.87 7.01
CA LEU A 451 -11.67 15.91 6.93
C LEU A 451 -10.28 15.28 6.95
N GLY A 452 -9.54 15.43 5.86
CA GLY A 452 -8.25 14.80 5.67
C GLY A 452 -7.11 15.79 5.57
N PHE A 453 -5.91 15.38 5.99
CA PHE A 453 -4.69 16.15 5.85
C PHE A 453 -3.58 15.27 5.26
N SER A 454 -2.88 15.73 4.22
CA SER A 454 -1.71 15.02 3.68
C SER A 454 -0.48 15.92 3.62
N GLY A 455 0.60 15.47 4.27
CA GLY A 455 1.85 16.20 4.43
C GLY A 455 2.50 16.52 3.09
N ARG A 456 3.03 17.73 3.03
CA ARG A 456 3.74 18.33 1.89
C ARG A 456 4.73 19.36 2.41
N ILE A 457 5.50 19.92 1.48
CA ILE A 457 6.49 20.96 1.79
C ILE A 457 5.90 22.30 1.37
N GLY A 458 5.91 23.26 2.29
CA GLY A 458 5.75 24.68 2.00
C GLY A 458 7.12 25.37 1.94
N ARG A 459 7.19 26.56 1.33
CA ARG A 459 8.42 27.38 1.28
C ARG A 459 8.11 28.86 1.44
N VAL A 460 8.93 29.54 2.23
CA VAL A 460 9.04 31.00 2.26
C VAL A 460 10.50 31.34 2.02
N GLY A 461 10.80 31.94 0.87
CA GLY A 461 12.17 32.04 0.37
C GLY A 461 12.81 30.65 0.26
N ASP A 462 14.03 30.51 0.78
CA ASP A 462 14.78 29.25 0.78
C ASP A 462 14.42 28.31 1.93
N HIS A 463 13.70 28.79 2.95
CA HIS A 463 13.35 28.00 4.14
C HIS A 463 12.12 27.11 3.89
N PRO A 464 12.27 25.77 3.94
CA PRO A 464 11.13 24.87 3.86
C PRO A 464 10.39 24.78 5.20
N TYR A 465 9.07 24.62 5.17
CA TYR A 465 8.24 24.43 6.36
C TYR A 465 7.25 23.26 6.16
N PRO A 466 6.82 22.59 7.24
CA PRO A 466 5.84 21.52 7.17
C PRO A 466 4.45 22.09 6.86
N ALA A 467 3.80 21.55 5.83
CA ALA A 467 2.47 21.95 5.42
C ALA A 467 1.62 20.71 5.11
N TYR A 468 0.30 20.88 5.07
CA TYR A 468 -0.61 19.80 4.71
C TYR A 468 -1.66 20.26 3.71
N THR A 469 -1.87 19.47 2.66
CA THR A 469 -3.07 19.60 1.82
C THR A 469 -4.29 19.19 2.62
N VAL A 470 -5.37 19.98 2.55
CA VAL A 470 -6.66 19.72 3.18
C VAL A 470 -7.58 19.02 2.20
N TRP A 471 -8.23 17.95 2.66
CA TRP A 471 -9.14 17.11 1.89
C TRP A 471 -10.53 17.09 2.54
N ALA A 472 -11.60 17.16 1.75
CA ALA A 472 -12.97 16.96 2.25
C ALA A 472 -13.87 16.30 1.19
N ARG A 473 -14.88 15.54 1.63
CA ARG A 473 -15.85 14.88 0.74
C ARG A 473 -16.94 15.86 0.30
N THR A 474 -16.81 16.41 -0.90
CA THR A 474 -17.73 17.40 -1.47
C THR A 474 -18.90 16.80 -2.26
N HIS A 475 -18.89 15.47 -2.47
CA HIS A 475 -19.90 14.77 -3.29
C HIS A 475 -20.65 13.66 -2.54
N GLY A 476 -20.37 13.46 -1.25
CA GLY A 476 -21.10 12.53 -0.36
C GLY A 476 -20.22 11.47 0.29
N LYS A 477 -20.80 10.71 1.24
CA LYS A 477 -20.09 9.78 2.12
C LYS A 477 -19.38 8.61 1.40
N THR A 478 -19.84 8.23 0.21
CA THR A 478 -19.24 7.15 -0.61
C THR A 478 -18.43 7.70 -1.78
N GLU A 479 -18.08 8.99 -1.77
CA GLU A 479 -17.26 9.64 -2.78
C GLU A 479 -15.87 10.00 -2.24
N LEU A 480 -14.91 10.10 -3.15
CA LEU A 480 -13.54 10.51 -2.82
C LEU A 480 -13.53 11.97 -2.35
N ALA A 481 -12.63 12.27 -1.41
CA ALA A 481 -12.41 13.63 -0.98
C ALA A 481 -11.62 14.42 -2.04
N GLU A 482 -11.90 15.72 -2.15
CA GLU A 482 -11.21 16.65 -3.01
C GLU A 482 -10.18 17.47 -2.24
N ALA A 483 -9.07 17.84 -2.89
CA ALA A 483 -8.09 18.74 -2.32
C ALA A 483 -8.61 20.18 -2.39
N LEU A 484 -8.82 20.82 -1.24
CA LEU A 484 -9.40 22.17 -1.15
C LEU A 484 -8.37 23.29 -0.95
N GLY A 485 -7.11 22.92 -0.72
CA GLY A 485 -6.00 23.85 -0.50
C GLY A 485 -4.95 23.26 0.43
N TYR A 486 -4.07 24.09 0.97
CA TYR A 486 -3.10 23.69 1.97
C TYR A 486 -2.80 24.83 2.94
N LEU A 487 -2.31 24.50 4.13
CA LEU A 487 -1.84 25.46 5.14
C LEU A 487 -0.64 24.89 5.90
N ALA A 488 0.07 25.75 6.63
CA ALA A 488 1.18 25.35 7.48
C ALA A 488 0.70 24.43 8.61
N ALA A 489 1.53 23.44 8.98
CA ALA A 489 1.20 22.49 10.05
C ALA A 489 0.84 23.19 11.36
N LYS A 490 1.52 24.30 11.65
CA LYS A 490 1.34 25.14 12.83
C LYS A 490 -0.11 25.62 13.04
N ASP A 491 -0.81 25.95 11.97
CA ASP A 491 -2.15 26.54 12.02
C ASP A 491 -3.28 25.51 12.06
N ILE A 492 -3.01 24.26 11.66
CA ILE A 492 -4.03 23.22 11.51
C ILE A 492 -4.86 23.01 12.79
N PRO A 493 -4.28 22.92 14.00
CA PRO A 493 -5.10 22.75 15.21
C PRO A 493 -6.16 23.83 15.40
N GLN A 494 -5.81 25.10 15.16
CA GLN A 494 -6.78 26.20 15.27
C GLN A 494 -7.77 26.19 14.10
N PHE A 495 -7.31 25.88 12.89
CA PHE A 495 -8.18 25.69 11.73
C PHE A 495 -9.27 24.64 12.00
N VAL A 496 -8.93 23.50 12.62
CA VAL A 496 -9.90 22.44 12.94
C VAL A 496 -10.93 22.92 13.96
N VAL A 497 -10.50 23.63 15.02
CA VAL A 497 -11.44 24.24 15.99
C VAL A 497 -12.38 25.23 15.30
N ASP A 498 -11.83 26.14 14.50
CA ASP A 498 -12.61 27.16 13.79
C ASP A 498 -13.63 26.51 12.84
N TYR A 499 -13.26 25.42 12.18
CA TYR A 499 -14.13 24.71 11.23
C TYR A 499 -15.26 23.95 11.93
N LEU A 500 -14.92 23.13 12.93
CA LEU A 500 -15.92 22.37 13.68
C LEU A 500 -16.83 23.27 14.50
N GLY A 501 -16.30 24.36 15.07
CA GLY A 501 -17.10 25.38 15.76
C GLY A 501 -18.11 26.05 14.83
N HIS A 502 -17.74 26.32 13.58
CA HIS A 502 -18.69 26.81 12.59
C HIS A 502 -19.77 25.78 12.28
N TYR A 503 -19.40 24.52 12.01
CA TYR A 503 -20.39 23.48 11.75
C TYR A 503 -21.37 23.30 12.90
N LEU A 504 -20.90 23.29 14.16
CA LEU A 504 -21.76 23.23 15.35
C LEU A 504 -22.81 24.34 15.40
N GLN A 505 -22.48 25.56 14.95
CA GLN A 505 -23.42 26.68 14.93
C GLN A 505 -24.52 26.53 13.88
N VAL A 506 -24.27 25.76 12.82
CA VAL A 506 -25.19 25.64 11.67
C VAL A 506 -25.74 24.23 11.48
N LYS A 507 -25.32 23.23 12.29
CA LYS A 507 -25.61 21.81 12.06
C LYS A 507 -27.11 21.53 11.90
N ASP A 508 -27.96 22.23 12.65
CA ASP A 508 -29.42 21.99 12.67
C ASP A 508 -30.11 22.43 11.37
N LYS A 509 -29.39 23.12 10.49
CA LYS A 509 -29.86 23.46 9.14
C LYS A 509 -29.66 22.32 8.13
N TYR A 510 -28.93 21.27 8.51
CA TYR A 510 -28.49 20.21 7.60
C TYR A 510 -28.86 18.83 8.13
N ASP A 511 -29.16 17.92 7.20
CA ASP A 511 -29.33 16.49 7.50
C ASP A 511 -27.95 15.82 7.61
N GLY A 512 -27.22 16.18 8.66
CA GLY A 512 -25.88 15.68 8.97
C GLY A 512 -24.73 16.37 8.24
N TYR A 513 -23.51 15.91 8.56
CA TYR A 513 -22.27 16.57 8.15
C TYR A 513 -22.05 16.54 6.64
N ASP A 514 -22.35 15.43 5.97
CA ASP A 514 -22.22 15.31 4.51
C ASP A 514 -23.14 16.32 3.76
N ALA A 515 -24.32 16.63 4.30
CA ALA A 515 -25.20 17.64 3.72
C ALA A 515 -24.65 19.07 3.88
N PHE A 516 -24.02 19.36 5.02
CA PHE A 516 -23.32 20.61 5.24
C PHE A 516 -22.13 20.78 4.28
N VAL A 517 -21.27 19.78 4.14
CA VAL A 517 -20.07 19.88 3.26
C VAL A 517 -20.46 20.09 1.79
N ARG A 518 -21.50 19.40 1.31
CA ARG A 518 -22.02 19.53 -0.07
C ARG A 518 -22.64 20.89 -0.37
N SER A 519 -23.11 21.61 0.66
CA SER A 519 -23.73 22.91 0.50
C SER A 519 -22.69 24.03 0.63
N GLU A 520 -22.35 24.44 1.84
CA GLU A 520 -21.42 25.55 2.09
C GLU A 520 -20.09 25.11 2.71
N GLY A 521 -20.00 23.91 3.30
CA GLY A 521 -18.85 23.50 4.10
C GLY A 521 -17.53 23.47 3.33
N ALA A 522 -17.54 23.11 2.05
CA ALA A 522 -16.35 23.16 1.20
C ALA A 522 -15.82 24.60 1.02
N ASP A 523 -16.70 25.58 0.88
CA ASP A 523 -16.33 26.99 0.74
C ASP A 523 -15.92 27.59 2.08
N VAL A 524 -16.55 27.18 3.19
CA VAL A 524 -16.11 27.49 4.55
C VAL A 524 -14.68 27.01 4.78
N ILE A 525 -14.31 25.81 4.30
CA ILE A 525 -12.93 25.31 4.36
C ILE A 525 -11.98 26.23 3.58
N LYS A 526 -12.29 26.55 2.32
CA LYS A 526 -11.45 27.44 1.48
C LYS A 526 -11.29 28.84 2.09
N GLN A 527 -12.36 29.39 2.64
CA GLN A 527 -12.34 30.69 3.32
C GLN A 527 -11.41 30.64 4.55
N LYS A 528 -11.52 29.59 5.37
CA LYS A 528 -10.64 29.40 6.53
C LYS A 528 -9.19 29.16 6.11
N ILE A 529 -8.93 28.38 5.07
CA ILE A 529 -7.56 28.24 4.51
C ILE A 529 -6.99 29.61 4.12
N SER A 530 -7.81 30.47 3.49
CA SER A 530 -7.39 31.82 3.10
C SER A 530 -7.01 32.71 4.29
N LYS A 531 -7.63 32.50 5.46
CA LYS A 531 -7.27 33.19 6.73
C LYS A 531 -5.88 32.79 7.24
N TYR A 532 -5.41 31.58 6.93
CA TYR A 532 -4.13 31.03 7.40
C TYR A 532 -3.08 30.92 6.27
N LYS A 533 -3.27 31.64 5.16
CA LYS A 533 -2.40 31.49 3.98
C LYS A 533 -1.03 32.13 4.16
N ASP A 534 -0.95 33.18 4.97
CA ASP A 534 0.25 34.01 5.11
C ASP A 534 1.15 33.37 6.18
N VAL A 535 2.31 32.87 5.74
CA VAL A 535 3.32 32.25 6.60
C VAL A 535 4.44 33.28 6.82
N PRO A 536 4.76 33.64 8.07
CA PRO A 536 5.83 34.58 8.38
C PRO A 536 7.20 34.04 7.96
N THR A 537 8.16 34.94 7.75
CA THR A 537 9.56 34.54 7.53
C THR A 537 10.15 33.88 8.78
N PHE A 538 11.27 33.17 8.61
CA PHE A 538 11.93 32.46 9.73
C PHE A 538 12.32 33.40 10.87
N ASP A 539 12.75 34.62 10.55
CA ASP A 539 13.17 35.61 11.54
C ASP A 539 11.97 36.25 12.27
N GLU A 540 10.81 36.34 11.63
CA GLU A 540 9.57 36.86 12.23
C GLU A 540 8.92 35.84 13.18
N ASP A 541 8.79 34.57 12.74
CA ASP A 541 8.34 33.48 13.60
C ASP A 541 8.89 32.13 13.14
N LYS A 542 10.00 31.73 13.77
CA LYS A 542 10.62 30.42 13.53
C LYS A 542 9.72 29.22 13.81
N ASN A 543 8.65 29.36 14.61
CA ASN A 543 7.81 28.21 15.00
C ASN A 543 7.06 27.58 13.82
N TYR A 544 6.83 28.32 12.73
CA TYR A 544 6.25 27.77 11.50
C TYR A 544 7.13 26.72 10.83
N TYR A 545 8.43 26.75 11.13
CA TYR A 545 9.45 25.89 10.54
C TYR A 545 9.78 24.69 11.42
N PHE A 546 9.02 24.47 12.50
CA PHE A 546 9.05 23.23 13.29
C PHE A 546 7.75 22.47 13.06
N ASP A 547 7.84 21.17 12.83
CA ASP A 547 6.66 20.34 12.79
C ASP A 547 6.15 20.06 14.22
N TRP A 548 4.89 19.68 14.37
CA TRP A 548 4.35 19.35 15.68
C TRP A 548 5.08 18.15 16.27
N GLY A 549 5.63 18.32 17.48
CA GLY A 549 6.40 17.29 18.18
C GLY A 549 7.87 17.20 17.72
N ALA A 550 8.33 18.05 16.80
CA ALA A 550 9.74 18.15 16.45
C ALA A 550 10.51 19.04 17.44
N ASP A 551 11.75 18.68 17.70
CA ASP A 551 12.75 19.47 18.43
C ASP A 551 13.74 20.18 17.50
N ALA A 552 13.75 19.81 16.21
CA ALA A 552 14.60 20.37 15.17
C ALA A 552 13.79 21.11 14.09
N VAL A 553 14.46 22.06 13.43
CA VAL A 553 13.92 22.77 12.26
C VAL A 553 13.62 21.78 11.14
N PHE A 554 12.49 21.96 10.47
CA PHE A 554 12.03 21.14 9.37
C PHE A 554 13.08 21.04 8.27
N SER A 555 13.41 19.81 7.90
CA SER A 555 14.41 19.50 6.90
C SER A 555 14.05 18.24 6.13
N LEU A 556 14.51 18.18 4.88
CA LEU A 556 14.35 17.03 4.00
C LEU A 556 15.58 16.12 3.98
N ASN A 557 16.65 16.47 4.70
CA ASN A 557 17.91 15.74 4.68
C ASN A 557 17.76 14.30 5.19
N SER A 558 16.79 14.05 6.06
CA SER A 558 16.48 12.72 6.61
C SER A 558 15.37 12.00 5.83
N HIS A 559 14.94 12.50 4.66
CA HIS A 559 13.97 11.82 3.81
C HIS A 559 14.65 10.63 3.10
N GLY A 560 14.13 9.43 3.34
CA GLY A 560 14.73 8.18 2.85
C GLY A 560 13.95 7.56 1.70
N GLN A 561 14.52 6.49 1.13
CA GLN A 561 13.86 5.76 0.06
C GLN A 561 12.71 4.86 0.55
N ALA A 562 11.74 4.63 -0.33
CA ALA A 562 10.60 3.77 -0.06
C ALA A 562 10.99 2.30 0.14
N GLU A 563 10.70 1.73 1.32
CA GLU A 563 10.87 0.29 1.58
C GLU A 563 9.77 -0.58 0.95
N CYS A 564 8.52 -0.07 0.94
CA CYS A 564 7.34 -0.90 0.70
C CYS A 564 7.15 -1.44 -0.72
N SER A 565 8.06 -1.16 -1.63
CA SER A 565 8.07 -1.56 -3.03
C SER A 565 9.10 -2.62 -3.37
N ALA A 566 9.83 -3.13 -2.38
CA ALA A 566 10.76 -4.23 -2.58
C ALA A 566 10.09 -5.30 -3.45
N GLY A 567 10.69 -5.58 -4.60
CA GLY A 567 10.04 -6.35 -5.65
C GLY A 567 11.01 -6.84 -6.71
N LEU A 568 10.41 -7.50 -7.70
CA LEU A 568 11.07 -8.10 -8.84
C LEU A 568 12.21 -7.27 -9.46
N PHE A 569 12.01 -5.97 -9.63
CA PHE A 569 12.99 -5.09 -10.27
C PHE A 569 14.21 -4.82 -9.42
N ASP A 570 14.07 -4.81 -8.09
CA ASP A 570 15.23 -4.65 -7.22
C ASP A 570 16.21 -5.85 -7.37
N ILE A 571 15.69 -7.04 -7.68
CA ILE A 571 16.50 -8.23 -7.98
C ILE A 571 17.12 -8.12 -9.37
N ILE A 572 16.33 -7.73 -10.39
CA ILE A 572 16.83 -7.57 -11.76
C ILE A 572 17.91 -6.49 -11.85
N GLU A 573 17.62 -5.28 -11.35
CA GLU A 573 18.54 -4.14 -11.38
C GLU A 573 19.85 -4.46 -10.67
N LEU A 574 19.76 -5.27 -9.60
CA LEU A 574 20.93 -5.76 -8.92
C LEU A 574 21.70 -6.79 -9.76
N ASP A 575 21.06 -7.82 -10.32
CA ASP A 575 21.78 -8.80 -11.14
C ASP A 575 22.44 -8.10 -12.35
N GLN A 576 21.79 -7.08 -12.91
CA GLN A 576 22.41 -6.21 -13.92
C GLN A 576 23.61 -5.42 -13.39
N ALA A 577 23.51 -4.86 -12.18
CA ALA A 577 24.61 -4.14 -11.54
C ALA A 577 25.79 -5.08 -11.24
N THR A 578 25.52 -6.29 -10.72
CA THR A 578 26.52 -7.34 -10.48
C THR A 578 27.20 -7.73 -11.78
N ILE A 579 26.44 -8.07 -12.84
CA ILE A 579 27.00 -8.40 -14.16
C ILE A 579 27.91 -7.26 -14.65
N LYS A 580 27.45 -6.00 -14.57
CA LYS A 580 28.22 -4.84 -14.99
C LYS A 580 29.50 -4.64 -14.17
N GLU A 581 29.43 -4.82 -12.85
CA GLU A 581 30.58 -4.73 -11.95
C GLU A 581 31.60 -5.83 -12.24
N LYS A 582 31.16 -7.09 -12.35
CA LYS A 582 32.04 -8.24 -12.61
C LYS A 582 32.65 -8.17 -14.01
N TYR A 583 31.92 -7.66 -15.01
CA TYR A 583 32.49 -7.34 -16.33
C TYR A 583 33.61 -6.30 -16.26
N ALA A 584 33.44 -5.23 -15.48
CA ALA A 584 34.50 -4.25 -15.30
C ALA A 584 35.72 -4.87 -14.59
N ALA A 585 35.49 -5.77 -13.62
CA ALA A 585 36.56 -6.48 -12.90
C ALA A 585 37.32 -7.48 -13.78
N LEU A 586 36.68 -8.10 -14.79
CA LEU A 586 37.34 -9.02 -15.74
C LEU A 586 38.44 -8.36 -16.60
N GLN A 587 38.52 -7.02 -16.59
CA GLN A 587 39.56 -6.24 -17.28
C GLN A 587 40.71 -5.82 -16.35
N GLN A 588 40.61 -6.07 -15.04
CA GLN A 588 41.62 -5.68 -14.05
C GLN A 588 42.72 -6.74 -13.91
N ARG A 589 43.96 -6.29 -13.72
CA ARG A 589 45.12 -7.18 -13.49
C ARG A 589 45.02 -7.81 -12.09
N GLY A 590 45.11 -9.15 -12.02
CA GLY A 590 45.09 -9.89 -10.75
C GLY A 590 43.69 -10.32 -10.28
N ALA A 591 42.66 -10.14 -11.10
CA ALA A 591 41.30 -10.59 -10.80
C ALA A 591 41.18 -12.13 -10.84
N ASP A 592 40.35 -12.69 -9.96
CA ASP A 592 39.97 -14.10 -9.98
C ASP A 592 38.95 -14.36 -11.10
N ILE A 593 39.46 -14.69 -12.29
CA ILE A 593 38.65 -14.81 -13.51
C ILE A 593 37.57 -15.88 -13.36
N GLU A 594 37.89 -17.01 -12.75
CA GLU A 594 36.92 -18.11 -12.60
C GLU A 594 35.75 -17.69 -11.72
N LYS A 595 36.05 -17.12 -10.55
CA LYS A 595 35.00 -16.61 -9.65
C LYS A 595 34.11 -15.57 -10.35
N LEU A 596 34.71 -14.63 -11.08
CA LEU A 596 33.95 -13.60 -11.79
C LEU A 596 33.02 -14.20 -12.86
N LEU A 597 33.46 -15.23 -13.58
CA LEU A 597 32.64 -15.89 -14.60
C LEU A 597 31.48 -16.67 -13.97
N HIS A 598 31.73 -17.38 -12.87
CA HIS A 598 30.67 -18.04 -12.10
C HIS A 598 29.62 -17.04 -11.58
N ASP A 599 30.07 -15.92 -11.00
CA ASP A 599 29.18 -14.85 -10.53
C ASP A 599 28.30 -14.28 -11.67
N ILE A 600 28.85 -14.14 -12.87
CA ILE A 600 28.13 -13.65 -14.06
C ILE A 600 27.10 -14.68 -14.53
N VAL A 601 27.48 -15.96 -14.69
CA VAL A 601 26.54 -17.01 -15.14
C VAL A 601 25.41 -17.17 -14.13
N PHE A 602 25.71 -17.15 -12.83
CA PHE A 602 24.71 -17.19 -11.77
C PHE A 602 23.74 -16.01 -11.84
N SER A 603 24.27 -14.79 -11.93
CA SER A 603 23.46 -13.56 -12.02
C SER A 603 22.60 -13.56 -13.27
N ALA A 604 23.15 -13.95 -14.43
CA ALA A 604 22.42 -14.03 -15.69
C ALA A 604 21.31 -15.11 -15.65
N SER A 605 21.59 -16.26 -15.02
CA SER A 605 20.61 -17.35 -14.88
C SER A 605 19.48 -16.97 -13.91
N ARG A 606 19.78 -16.21 -12.86
CA ARG A 606 18.78 -15.77 -11.87
C ARG A 606 17.92 -14.59 -12.35
N MET A 607 18.54 -13.64 -13.05
CA MET A 607 18.01 -12.29 -13.29
C MET A 607 16.54 -12.26 -13.69
N LEU A 608 16.12 -13.12 -14.63
CA LEU A 608 14.77 -13.10 -15.19
C LEU A 608 13.84 -14.21 -14.67
N LEU A 609 14.28 -15.12 -13.80
CA LEU A 609 13.42 -16.20 -13.26
C LEU A 609 12.15 -15.70 -12.61
N VAL A 610 12.31 -14.61 -11.88
CA VAL A 610 11.25 -13.95 -11.13
C VAL A 610 10.21 -13.29 -12.06
N THR A 611 10.53 -13.06 -13.34
CA THR A 611 9.53 -12.65 -14.36
C THR A 611 8.61 -13.81 -14.78
N ARG A 612 9.02 -15.04 -14.50
CA ARG A 612 8.26 -16.29 -14.72
C ARG A 612 7.63 -16.83 -13.44
N GLY A 613 7.67 -16.06 -12.35
CA GLY A 613 7.11 -16.47 -11.06
C GLY A 613 7.94 -17.52 -10.31
N ALA A 614 9.18 -17.78 -10.76
CA ALA A 614 10.13 -18.59 -10.03
C ALA A 614 10.81 -17.76 -8.92
N ASP A 615 10.99 -18.36 -7.74
CA ASP A 615 11.63 -17.77 -6.57
C ASP A 615 12.58 -18.81 -5.94
N PRO A 616 13.70 -19.11 -6.61
CA PRO A 616 14.60 -20.18 -6.22
C PRO A 616 15.28 -19.89 -4.87
N ARG A 617 15.37 -20.92 -4.03
CA ARG A 617 15.95 -20.88 -2.68
C ARG A 617 17.41 -21.33 -2.63
N THR A 618 17.85 -22.06 -3.65
CA THR A 618 19.22 -22.58 -3.76
C THR A 618 19.82 -22.25 -5.12
N ASP A 619 21.15 -22.34 -5.22
CA ASP A 619 21.84 -22.08 -6.48
C ASP A 619 21.47 -23.13 -7.54
N ASP A 620 21.28 -24.39 -7.13
CA ASP A 620 20.77 -25.46 -8.00
C ASP A 620 19.39 -25.13 -8.56
N GLU A 621 18.47 -24.61 -7.72
CA GLU A 621 17.15 -24.19 -8.18
C GLU A 621 17.24 -23.05 -9.20
N VAL A 622 18.16 -22.10 -9.02
CA VAL A 622 18.42 -21.03 -10.01
C VAL A 622 18.75 -21.62 -11.38
N TYR A 623 19.71 -22.54 -11.43
CA TYR A 623 20.14 -23.12 -12.70
C TYR A 623 19.07 -24.03 -13.32
N ASN A 624 18.39 -24.84 -12.50
CA ASN A 624 17.31 -25.72 -12.97
C ASN A 624 16.12 -24.93 -13.51
N ASP A 625 15.69 -23.88 -12.81
CA ASP A 625 14.59 -23.03 -13.25
C ASP A 625 14.97 -22.24 -14.50
N PHE A 626 16.22 -21.80 -14.63
CA PHE A 626 16.68 -21.08 -15.83
C PHE A 626 16.69 -21.97 -17.06
N GLU A 627 17.25 -23.17 -16.93
CA GLU A 627 17.23 -24.18 -17.99
C GLU A 627 15.80 -24.46 -18.43
N LYS A 628 14.91 -24.76 -17.49
CA LYS A 628 13.50 -25.10 -17.79
C LYS A 628 12.69 -23.94 -18.36
N LEU A 629 12.81 -22.74 -17.79
CA LEU A 629 11.91 -21.61 -18.09
C LEU A 629 12.42 -20.69 -19.21
N PHE A 630 13.71 -20.79 -19.56
CA PHE A 630 14.34 -19.95 -20.57
C PHE A 630 14.97 -20.75 -21.71
N ILE A 631 15.77 -21.77 -21.40
CA ILE A 631 16.46 -22.57 -22.42
C ILE A 631 15.48 -23.54 -23.08
N ASP A 632 14.92 -24.48 -22.32
CA ASP A 632 13.98 -25.49 -22.82
C ASP A 632 12.68 -24.85 -23.39
N ALA A 633 12.35 -23.64 -22.93
CA ALA A 633 11.24 -22.84 -23.45
C ALA A 633 11.54 -22.12 -24.78
N GLY A 634 12.77 -22.23 -25.30
CA GLY A 634 13.22 -21.64 -26.56
C GLY A 634 13.38 -20.12 -26.53
N ILE A 635 13.53 -19.51 -25.35
CA ILE A 635 13.71 -18.06 -25.17
C ILE A 635 15.19 -17.68 -25.23
N VAL A 636 16.04 -18.56 -24.69
CA VAL A 636 17.50 -18.49 -24.68
C VAL A 636 18.02 -19.71 -25.45
N SER A 637 19.12 -19.56 -26.21
CA SER A 637 19.66 -20.66 -27.04
C SER A 637 20.13 -21.84 -26.18
N ASP A 638 19.90 -23.06 -26.67
CA ASP A 638 20.43 -24.30 -26.09
C ASP A 638 21.97 -24.30 -25.99
N ASP A 639 22.66 -23.48 -26.79
CA ASP A 639 24.12 -23.33 -26.75
C ASP A 639 24.64 -22.89 -25.37
N PHE A 640 23.81 -22.19 -24.58
CA PHE A 640 24.19 -21.72 -23.24
C PHE A 640 24.04 -22.80 -22.16
N LYS A 641 23.41 -23.95 -22.47
CA LYS A 641 23.19 -25.03 -21.50
C LYS A 641 24.51 -25.56 -20.93
N VAL A 642 25.56 -25.63 -21.75
CA VAL A 642 26.88 -26.11 -21.34
C VAL A 642 27.52 -25.25 -20.25
N ILE A 643 27.41 -23.92 -20.35
CA ILE A 643 28.00 -23.01 -19.35
C ILE A 643 27.17 -22.94 -18.08
N VAL A 644 25.83 -23.10 -18.18
CA VAL A 644 24.93 -23.20 -17.03
C VAL A 644 25.21 -24.47 -16.22
N GLU A 645 25.36 -25.62 -16.89
CA GLU A 645 25.71 -26.89 -16.23
C GLU A 645 27.10 -26.86 -15.59
N LYS A 646 28.08 -26.23 -16.26
CA LYS A 646 29.42 -26.04 -15.70
C LYS A 646 29.39 -25.15 -14.46
N ALA A 647 28.62 -24.07 -14.50
CA ALA A 647 28.43 -23.18 -13.35
C ALA A 647 27.77 -23.93 -12.17
N ARG A 648 26.73 -24.73 -12.45
CA ARG A 648 26.04 -25.56 -11.44
C ARG A 648 27.00 -26.50 -10.69
N HIS A 649 27.95 -27.12 -11.40
CA HIS A 649 28.90 -28.07 -10.81
C HIS A 649 30.24 -27.45 -10.39
N ALA A 650 30.33 -26.12 -10.31
CA ALA A 650 31.56 -25.39 -9.98
C ALA A 650 32.78 -25.75 -10.89
N GLU A 651 32.51 -26.11 -12.15
CA GLU A 651 33.56 -26.46 -13.13
C GLU A 651 34.22 -25.21 -13.75
N PRO A 652 35.44 -25.32 -14.31
CA PRO A 652 36.12 -24.19 -14.94
C PRO A 652 35.35 -23.57 -16.11
N LEU A 653 35.22 -22.25 -16.11
CA LEU A 653 34.52 -21.43 -17.11
C LEU A 653 35.46 -20.54 -17.93
N ALA A 654 36.75 -20.42 -17.61
CA ALA A 654 37.67 -19.53 -18.32
C ALA A 654 37.72 -19.76 -19.84
N ALA A 655 37.62 -21.01 -20.29
CA ALA A 655 37.59 -21.37 -21.72
C ALA A 655 36.29 -20.93 -22.42
N TYR A 656 35.24 -20.61 -21.65
CA TYR A 656 33.91 -20.24 -22.12
C TYR A 656 33.61 -18.75 -21.93
N ARG A 657 34.62 -17.92 -21.66
CA ARG A 657 34.47 -16.49 -21.36
C ARG A 657 33.54 -15.75 -22.35
N GLU A 658 33.71 -15.98 -23.64
CA GLU A 658 32.87 -15.34 -24.67
C GLU A 658 31.41 -15.79 -24.60
N GLN A 659 31.16 -17.07 -24.30
CA GLN A 659 29.81 -17.59 -24.14
C GLN A 659 29.14 -17.07 -22.86
N VAL A 660 29.89 -16.93 -21.77
CA VAL A 660 29.40 -16.30 -20.52
C VAL A 660 28.97 -14.86 -20.79
N VAL A 661 29.78 -14.10 -21.52
CA VAL A 661 29.44 -12.72 -21.91
C VAL A 661 28.21 -12.70 -22.81
N ALA A 662 28.16 -13.57 -23.82
CA ALA A 662 27.02 -13.66 -24.73
C ALA A 662 25.70 -14.04 -24.02
N LEU A 663 25.75 -14.90 -22.99
CA LEU A 663 24.59 -15.23 -22.17
C LEU A 663 24.09 -14.01 -21.40
N ALA A 664 24.97 -13.32 -20.69
CA ALA A 664 24.61 -12.15 -19.91
C ALA A 664 24.12 -11.00 -20.80
N ASP A 665 24.71 -10.79 -21.96
CA ASP A 665 24.23 -9.81 -22.95
C ASP A 665 22.85 -10.19 -23.48
N LYS A 666 22.63 -11.48 -23.80
CA LYS A 666 21.35 -11.97 -24.27
C LYS A 666 20.24 -11.77 -23.23
N VAL A 667 20.53 -12.05 -21.97
CA VAL A 667 19.60 -11.85 -20.85
C VAL A 667 19.30 -10.37 -20.64
N ASN A 668 20.29 -9.48 -20.79
CA ASN A 668 20.09 -8.03 -20.77
C ASN A 668 19.25 -7.52 -21.96
N GLU A 669 19.45 -8.05 -23.16
CA GLU A 669 18.61 -7.74 -24.34
C GLU A 669 17.17 -8.19 -24.13
N LEU A 670 16.97 -9.40 -23.62
CA LEU A 670 15.64 -9.90 -23.27
C LEU A 670 14.94 -8.95 -22.31
N TYR A 671 15.63 -8.51 -21.26
CA TYR A 671 15.11 -7.51 -20.32
C TYR A 671 14.75 -6.17 -20.98
N ALA A 672 15.66 -5.63 -21.80
CA ALA A 672 15.42 -4.37 -22.52
C ALA A 672 14.21 -4.47 -23.48
N GLY A 673 14.02 -5.64 -24.10
CA GLY A 673 12.94 -5.93 -25.04
C GLY A 673 11.58 -6.23 -24.42
N MET A 674 11.50 -6.46 -23.11
CA MET A 674 10.25 -6.77 -22.42
C MET A 674 9.25 -5.60 -22.46
N ASP A 675 7.96 -5.90 -22.46
CA ASP A 675 6.93 -4.90 -22.23
C ASP A 675 6.73 -4.59 -20.73
N ASP A 676 5.79 -3.71 -20.41
CA ASP A 676 5.49 -3.31 -19.02
C ASP A 676 4.97 -4.46 -18.15
N SER A 677 4.39 -5.49 -18.77
CA SER A 677 3.85 -6.73 -18.19
C SER A 677 4.85 -7.89 -18.19
N LEU A 678 6.10 -7.62 -18.59
CA LEU A 678 7.21 -8.55 -18.59
C LEU A 678 7.10 -9.72 -19.55
N GLN A 679 6.35 -9.52 -20.63
CA GLN A 679 6.32 -10.47 -21.73
C GLN A 679 7.46 -10.16 -22.71
N PHE A 680 8.13 -11.22 -23.18
CA PHE A 680 9.14 -11.10 -24.24
C PHE A 680 8.45 -10.94 -25.59
N LYS A 681 8.97 -10.08 -26.45
CA LYS A 681 8.58 -10.04 -27.86
C LYS A 681 9.16 -11.27 -28.56
N THR A 682 8.44 -12.38 -28.58
CA THR A 682 8.80 -13.53 -29.43
C THR A 682 8.27 -13.34 -30.85
N ALA A 683 9.00 -13.86 -31.84
CA ALA A 683 8.63 -13.80 -33.25
C ALA A 683 7.22 -14.40 -33.56
N ALA A 684 6.64 -15.16 -32.62
CA ALA A 684 5.31 -15.76 -32.75
C ALA A 684 4.13 -14.81 -32.45
N THR A 685 4.37 -13.56 -32.02
CA THR A 685 3.30 -12.55 -31.82
C THR A 685 3.23 -11.48 -32.91
N ALA A 686 3.99 -11.65 -34.00
CA ALA A 686 3.86 -10.82 -35.19
C ALA A 686 2.66 -11.25 -36.05
N ASN A 687 1.44 -11.01 -35.56
CA ASN A 687 0.29 -10.92 -36.45
C ASN A 687 -0.73 -9.87 -35.99
N PRO A 688 -0.45 -8.58 -36.19
CA PRO A 688 -1.51 -7.61 -36.35
C PRO A 688 -1.92 -7.61 -37.83
N GLN A 689 -3.14 -8.07 -38.12
CA GLN A 689 -3.86 -7.61 -39.30
C GLN A 689 -3.89 -6.08 -39.25
N LYS A 690 -2.95 -5.45 -39.96
CA LYS A 690 -3.00 -4.04 -40.28
C LYS A 690 -3.87 -3.90 -41.50
N THR A 691 -5.06 -3.36 -41.28
CA THR A 691 -5.87 -2.75 -42.31
C THR A 691 -5.02 -1.67 -42.99
N GLU A 692 -4.80 -1.84 -44.29
CA GLU A 692 -4.09 -0.87 -45.13
C GLU A 692 -4.81 0.47 -45.08
N LEU A 693 -4.08 1.51 -44.70
CA LEU A 693 -4.39 2.88 -45.10
C LEU A 693 -3.23 3.35 -45.97
N THR A 694 -3.63 3.81 -47.15
CA THR A 694 -2.85 4.15 -48.33
C THR A 694 -1.72 5.13 -48.06
N LYS A 695 -0.57 4.86 -48.71
CA LYS A 695 0.56 5.78 -48.81
C LYS A 695 0.21 6.94 -49.75
N ASP A 696 0.37 8.16 -49.27
CA ASP A 696 0.71 9.30 -50.12
C ASP A 696 2.13 9.73 -49.78
N GLU A 697 2.99 9.72 -50.80
CA GLU A 697 4.33 10.28 -50.76
C GLU A 697 4.26 11.79 -50.96
N ASN A 698 5.00 12.56 -50.15
CA ASN A 698 5.57 13.80 -50.66
C ASN A 698 6.87 14.17 -49.96
N LYS A 699 7.94 14.35 -50.75
CA LYS A 699 9.25 14.84 -50.33
C LYS A 699 9.25 16.36 -50.23
N GLY A 700 9.77 16.89 -49.13
CA GLY A 700 10.18 18.29 -48.99
C GLY A 700 10.66 18.51 -47.56
N GLY A 701 11.86 19.08 -47.38
CA GLY A 701 12.59 19.18 -46.10
C GLY A 701 11.80 19.80 -44.94
N GLY A 702 11.02 18.97 -44.26
CA GLY A 702 10.16 19.28 -43.13
C GLY A 702 10.26 18.16 -42.10
N ALA A 703 9.76 18.41 -40.90
CA ALA A 703 9.88 17.49 -39.77
C ALA A 703 9.51 16.03 -40.12
N ASP A 704 10.35 15.09 -39.70
CA ASP A 704 10.17 13.64 -39.91
C ASP A 704 8.85 13.13 -39.31
N VAL A 705 8.39 13.76 -38.23
CA VAL A 705 7.10 13.47 -37.59
C VAL A 705 6.41 14.77 -37.22
N LYS A 706 5.10 14.87 -37.50
CA LYS A 706 4.24 15.98 -37.05
C LYS A 706 3.14 15.49 -36.13
N LYS A 707 2.87 16.21 -35.04
CA LYS A 707 1.78 15.89 -34.10
C LYS A 707 1.04 17.14 -33.63
N ASP A 708 -0.28 17.12 -33.75
CA ASP A 708 -1.13 18.16 -33.18
C ASP A 708 -1.54 17.79 -31.76
N PHE A 709 -1.14 18.59 -30.78
CA PHE A 709 -1.49 18.43 -29.36
C PHE A 709 -2.28 19.63 -28.83
N ARG A 710 -2.89 20.43 -29.70
CA ARG A 710 -3.88 21.42 -29.31
C ARG A 710 -5.11 20.74 -28.69
N GLY A 711 -5.74 21.40 -27.73
CA GLY A 711 -6.78 20.84 -26.86
C GLY A 711 -6.29 19.83 -25.82
N VAL A 712 -4.97 19.58 -25.71
CA VAL A 712 -4.41 18.64 -24.72
C VAL A 712 -3.84 19.41 -23.52
N ALA A 713 -4.53 19.30 -22.38
CA ALA A 713 -4.12 19.97 -21.14
C ALA A 713 -2.76 19.47 -20.61
N CYS A 714 -2.03 20.36 -19.93
CA CYS A 714 -0.81 20.00 -19.19
C CYS A 714 -1.17 19.07 -18.02
N PRO A 715 -0.39 18.01 -17.72
CA PRO A 715 0.90 17.61 -18.31
C PRO A 715 0.80 16.65 -19.51
N MET A 716 -0.41 16.37 -20.01
CA MET A 716 -0.61 15.33 -21.03
C MET A 716 0.01 15.68 -22.39
N ASN A 717 0.10 16.96 -22.75
CA ASN A 717 0.82 17.42 -23.95
C ASN A 717 2.31 17.05 -23.93
N PHE A 718 2.98 17.20 -22.79
CA PHE A 718 4.37 16.79 -22.61
C PHE A 718 4.51 15.26 -22.69
N VAL A 719 3.62 14.52 -22.02
CA VAL A 719 3.61 13.05 -22.09
C VAL A 719 3.44 12.55 -23.53
N LYS A 720 2.52 13.15 -24.30
CA LYS A 720 2.34 12.81 -25.71
C LYS A 720 3.54 13.19 -26.58
N THR A 721 4.19 14.32 -26.29
CA THR A 721 5.45 14.72 -26.93
C THR A 721 6.55 13.69 -26.68
N LYS A 722 6.69 13.21 -25.44
CA LYS A 722 7.65 12.17 -25.07
C LYS A 722 7.37 10.84 -25.76
N ILE A 723 6.11 10.43 -25.87
CA ILE A 723 5.72 9.20 -26.58
C ILE A 723 6.09 9.31 -28.06
N ALA A 724 5.84 10.48 -28.67
CA ALA A 724 6.22 10.73 -30.06
C ALA A 724 7.75 10.65 -30.25
N LEU A 725 8.52 11.30 -29.37
CA LEU A 725 9.99 11.23 -29.40
C LEU A 725 10.50 9.82 -29.15
N ALA A 726 9.91 9.05 -28.22
CA ALA A 726 10.33 7.68 -27.93
C ALA A 726 10.24 6.75 -29.16
N ALA A 727 9.27 6.99 -30.04
CA ALA A 727 9.07 6.23 -31.28
C ALA A 727 10.01 6.64 -32.44
N MET A 728 10.80 7.71 -32.28
CA MET A 728 11.70 8.25 -33.31
C MET A 728 13.15 7.77 -33.14
N GLN A 729 13.96 7.85 -34.19
CA GLN A 729 15.41 7.60 -34.14
C GLN A 729 16.17 8.89 -33.77
N SER A 730 17.36 8.73 -33.17
CA SER A 730 18.23 9.88 -32.88
C SER A 730 18.56 10.65 -34.16
N GLY A 731 18.50 11.99 -34.10
CA GLY A 731 18.69 12.88 -35.24
C GLY A 731 17.41 13.32 -35.95
N GLN A 732 16.29 12.62 -35.75
CA GLN A 732 15.01 12.97 -36.39
C GLN A 732 14.33 14.19 -35.77
N LEU A 733 13.54 14.90 -36.58
CA LEU A 733 12.83 16.13 -36.27
C LEU A 733 11.35 15.88 -36.00
N LEU A 734 10.89 16.23 -34.80
CA LEU A 734 9.49 16.24 -34.39
C LEU A 734 8.96 17.66 -34.39
N GLU A 735 7.86 17.91 -35.09
CA GLU A 735 7.12 19.17 -35.06
C GLU A 735 5.81 18.96 -34.32
N ILE A 736 5.59 19.70 -33.24
CA ILE A 736 4.36 19.63 -32.45
C ILE A 736 3.60 20.96 -32.46
N PHE A 737 2.27 20.88 -32.36
CA PHE A 737 1.40 22.05 -32.18
C PHE A 737 0.82 22.07 -30.77
N LEU A 738 0.87 23.21 -30.09
CA LEU A 738 0.48 23.40 -28.70
C LEU A 738 -0.43 24.62 -28.52
N ASP A 739 -1.36 24.58 -27.58
CA ASP A 739 -2.16 25.75 -27.22
C ASP A 739 -1.33 26.79 -26.45
N ASP A 740 -1.80 28.03 -26.44
CA ASP A 740 -1.23 29.10 -25.63
C ASP A 740 -1.39 28.82 -24.11
N GLY A 741 -0.50 29.38 -23.29
CA GLY A 741 -0.51 29.18 -21.82
C GLY A 741 0.34 27.99 -21.34
N GLN A 742 -0.19 27.16 -20.43
CA GLN A 742 0.61 26.11 -19.77
C GLN A 742 1.30 25.11 -20.71
N PRO A 743 0.70 24.64 -21.82
CA PRO A 743 1.36 23.72 -22.75
C PRO A 743 2.68 24.27 -23.30
N ILE A 744 2.65 25.48 -23.85
CA ILE A 744 3.84 26.10 -24.43
C ILE A 744 4.86 26.56 -23.39
N ASN A 745 4.41 26.97 -22.20
CA ASN A 745 5.31 27.41 -21.13
C ASN A 745 6.14 26.25 -20.55
N ASN A 746 5.63 25.02 -20.61
CA ASN A 746 6.24 23.87 -19.93
C ASN A 746 6.92 22.89 -20.90
N VAL A 747 6.30 22.56 -22.03
CA VAL A 747 6.77 21.47 -22.92
C VAL A 747 8.19 21.71 -23.46
N PRO A 748 8.57 22.89 -23.99
CA PRO A 748 9.94 23.12 -24.46
C PRO A 748 10.99 23.03 -23.36
N GLY A 749 10.66 23.46 -22.13
CA GLY A 749 11.56 23.35 -20.98
C GLY A 749 11.81 21.89 -20.61
N SER A 750 10.73 21.12 -20.44
CA SER A 750 10.80 19.71 -20.07
C SER A 750 11.45 18.84 -21.17
N VAL A 751 11.27 19.18 -22.45
CA VAL A 751 11.96 18.49 -23.56
C VAL A 751 13.49 18.72 -23.51
N ARG A 752 13.93 19.93 -23.14
CA ARG A 752 15.37 20.23 -22.96
C ARG A 752 15.95 19.51 -21.75
N GLU A 753 15.21 19.44 -20.65
CA GLU A 753 15.61 18.69 -19.45
C GLU A 753 15.78 17.18 -19.72
N GLU A 754 15.02 16.62 -20.67
CA GLU A 754 15.18 15.23 -21.13
C GLU A 754 16.35 15.04 -22.12
N GLY A 755 17.14 16.08 -22.38
CA GLY A 755 18.35 16.02 -23.20
C GLY A 755 18.12 16.16 -24.71
N HIS A 756 16.88 16.41 -25.14
CA HIS A 756 16.56 16.67 -26.54
C HIS A 756 16.74 18.16 -26.91
N GLU A 757 16.91 18.45 -28.19
CA GLU A 757 17.20 19.81 -28.65
C GLU A 757 15.95 20.46 -29.25
N VAL A 758 15.48 21.56 -28.66
CA VAL A 758 14.39 22.35 -29.22
C VAL A 758 14.97 23.35 -30.22
N LEU A 759 14.69 23.15 -31.50
CA LEU A 759 15.22 23.93 -32.61
C LEU A 759 14.46 25.25 -32.83
N SER A 760 13.13 25.24 -32.71
CA SER A 760 12.32 26.46 -32.83
C SER A 760 11.05 26.39 -31.99
N VAL A 761 10.54 27.56 -31.61
CA VAL A 761 9.27 27.77 -30.92
C VAL A 761 8.61 29.00 -31.54
N ASP A 762 7.65 28.79 -32.43
CA ASP A 762 7.09 29.81 -33.30
C ASP A 762 5.58 29.96 -33.03
N LYS A 763 5.09 31.17 -32.79
CA LYS A 763 3.64 31.44 -32.65
C LYS A 763 2.99 31.54 -34.02
N VAL A 764 1.91 30.81 -34.25
CA VAL A 764 1.11 30.81 -35.48
C VAL A 764 -0.35 31.07 -35.11
N GLU A 765 -0.81 32.30 -35.34
CA GLU A 765 -2.17 32.76 -35.01
C GLU A 765 -2.58 32.42 -33.55
N ASP A 766 -3.40 31.39 -33.36
CA ASP A 766 -3.99 30.95 -32.09
C ASP A 766 -3.26 29.78 -31.42
N TYR A 767 -2.15 29.30 -31.99
CA TYR A 767 -1.36 28.20 -31.42
C TYR A 767 0.15 28.38 -31.59
N TRP A 768 0.91 27.45 -31.03
CA TRP A 768 2.36 27.42 -31.07
C TRP A 768 2.87 26.19 -31.80
N LYS A 769 3.91 26.38 -32.59
CA LYS A 769 4.64 25.35 -33.30
C LYS A 769 6.00 25.16 -32.63
N VAL A 770 6.33 23.93 -32.23
CA VAL A 770 7.62 23.62 -31.61
C VAL A 770 8.32 22.55 -32.42
N LEU A 771 9.54 22.83 -32.87
CA LEU A 771 10.38 21.89 -33.60
C LEU A 771 11.45 21.33 -32.67
N ILE A 772 11.53 20.01 -32.57
CA ILE A 772 12.38 19.28 -31.63
C ILE A 772 13.23 18.28 -32.41
N LYS A 773 14.55 18.31 -32.23
CA LYS A 773 15.45 17.27 -32.69
C LYS A 773 15.69 16.25 -31.59
N LYS A 774 15.37 14.99 -31.85
CA LYS A 774 15.69 13.90 -30.94
C LYS A 774 17.21 13.74 -30.86
N LYS A 775 17.73 13.76 -29.63
CA LYS A 775 19.10 13.35 -29.31
C LYS A 775 19.11 11.91 -28.84
#